data_AF-A0A1V5TPI4-F1
#
_entry.id   AF-A0A1V5TPI4-F1
#
_cell.length_a   1.000
_cell.length_b   1.000
_cell.length_c   1.000
_cell.angle_alpha   90.00
_cell.angle_beta   90.00
_cell.angle_gamma   90.00
#
_symmetry.space_group_name_H-M   'P 1'
#
loop_
_entity.id
_entity.type
_entity.pdbx_description
1 polymer ?
#
loop_
_entity_poly.entity_id
_entity_poly.type
_entity_poly.pdbx_seq_one_letter_code
_entity_poly.pdbx_strand_id
1 'polypeptide(L)'
;MRVIVGFMVLFGVVLLFLMSRFNFSDTVDSILLSLVAGIIVFIFVSGLTYSSLSNRSDKLNNTESKIKKRKKKANLVGLIFMVVFMIVFFNFYLHIKTMLGNDLLVSLNIEEENFVIKNGEEVNIEITAKVLTNPFCKANCSLTLRDLSNDELIYEDNIFIKVSSPLSKEYKISSAWEQSGQKLYKVTLHCNNVKDRFCYSYNPSPALRTRIISVDHDLNEIQELIKNNLKNNIKDMNTEVYIIDNNLGDFNFDKPYLNLSDLRENSIIINNSLISIKENMSSLSSLYLSQDYFKLGTDVYNLNQEIVKLNSSFNELNSSYFGNISLYNLVLANLSIMHQEIIYLEDYNFSEYSLELAKSFINDFNSFISIMEDKNSASFKLEKFNELSLKKENLSFVLQDELINNISRENKLNISIYDVNLPKFNIEYKNYTLDFVLGEPSPICCLHNECYDCIDDASLNYPIIFVHGHSFNEKISPELSMDSFGGMAGQLEKDGGYLDAGYFYRSQYDEGSKGYLGRVNSTIVVEATYYIDTVVTDDGSFMLTSKWESIDTYASRLNDIVSNVKYITGKDKVIIVAHSMGGLVTRKYIQLYGEDSLEKIVLIGIPNHGVDGFVLNYCAVFGADLECSEMNKSSEFILNLNSVPLPDIPIYNLVGVGCFWEGSDGDGIVKSSSAYLDGAENIYVNGTCNLVDFFHVRMVHPSLHPEIYNIVKEKIEIKEVYTSVA
;
A
#
# COMPACT_ATOMS: atom_id res chain seq x y z
N MET A 1 -69.04 -3.25 32.22
CA MET A 1 -67.81 -2.48 32.52
C MET A 1 -66.93 -3.17 33.57
N ARG A 2 -67.38 -3.39 34.83
CA ARG A 2 -66.54 -4.02 35.88
C ARG A 2 -65.99 -5.42 35.54
N VAL A 3 -66.77 -6.27 34.86
CA VAL A 3 -66.31 -7.61 34.41
C VAL A 3 -65.26 -7.52 33.29
N ILE A 4 -65.39 -6.52 32.41
CA ILE A 4 -64.43 -6.29 31.31
C ILE A 4 -63.12 -5.76 31.85
N VAL A 5 -63.17 -4.82 32.81
CA VAL A 5 -61.99 -4.27 33.49
C VAL A 5 -61.28 -5.36 34.31
N GLY A 6 -62.02 -6.20 35.05
CA GLY A 6 -61.43 -7.32 35.78
C GLY A 6 -60.77 -8.37 34.88
N PHE A 7 -61.35 -8.65 33.71
CA PHE A 7 -60.75 -9.55 32.73
C PHE A 7 -59.50 -8.95 32.07
N MET A 8 -59.51 -7.66 31.72
CA MET A 8 -58.32 -7.01 31.14
C MET A 8 -57.15 -6.97 32.13
N VAL A 9 -57.42 -6.78 33.42
CA VAL A 9 -56.38 -6.82 34.47
C VAL A 9 -55.85 -8.24 34.66
N LEU A 10 -56.72 -9.25 34.77
CA LEU A 10 -56.29 -10.64 34.92
C LEU A 10 -55.54 -11.15 33.68
N PHE A 11 -56.01 -10.77 32.48
CA PHE A 11 -55.35 -11.06 31.21
C PHE A 11 -53.97 -10.40 31.14
N GLY A 12 -53.86 -9.12 31.52
CA GLY A 12 -52.59 -8.41 31.60
C GLY A 12 -51.60 -9.10 32.55
N VAL A 13 -52.06 -9.57 33.72
CA VAL A 13 -51.23 -10.29 34.70
C VAL A 13 -50.77 -11.65 34.17
N VAL A 14 -51.64 -12.40 33.50
CA VAL A 14 -51.28 -13.70 32.89
C VAL A 14 -50.32 -13.49 31.72
N LEU A 15 -50.51 -12.46 30.91
CA LEU A 15 -49.61 -12.12 29.80
C LEU A 15 -48.20 -11.74 30.33
N LEU A 16 -48.15 -10.88 31.36
CA LEU A 16 -46.90 -10.52 32.05
C LEU A 16 -46.20 -11.72 32.68
N PHE A 17 -46.96 -12.63 33.30
CA PHE A 17 -46.42 -13.85 33.89
C PHE A 17 -45.83 -14.78 32.83
N LEU A 18 -46.53 -14.99 31.71
CA LEU A 18 -46.06 -15.81 30.59
C LEU A 18 -44.81 -15.19 29.94
N MET A 19 -44.79 -13.88 29.71
CA MET A 19 -43.62 -13.17 29.20
C MET A 19 -42.41 -13.25 30.15
N SER A 20 -42.64 -13.36 31.46
CA SER A 20 -41.55 -13.44 32.45
C SER A 20 -40.89 -14.83 32.61
N ARG A 21 -41.57 -15.90 32.16
CA ARG A 21 -41.23 -17.30 32.47
C ARG A 21 -40.62 -18.08 31.32
N PHE A 22 -40.82 -17.63 30.08
CA PHE A 22 -40.39 -18.33 28.88
C PHE A 22 -39.43 -17.45 28.07
N ASN A 23 -38.35 -18.05 27.58
CA ASN A 23 -37.32 -17.38 26.80
C ASN A 23 -37.70 -17.49 25.31
N PHE A 24 -38.57 -16.61 24.85
CA PHE A 24 -39.18 -16.70 23.53
C PHE A 24 -38.31 -16.01 22.46
N SER A 25 -37.40 -16.75 21.82
CA SER A 25 -36.53 -16.20 20.77
C SER A 25 -37.12 -16.33 19.36
N ASP A 26 -37.96 -17.33 19.10
CA ASP A 26 -38.25 -17.79 17.74
C ASP A 26 -39.66 -17.39 17.25
N THR A 27 -39.84 -17.35 15.92
CA THR A 27 -41.14 -17.12 15.28
C THR A 27 -42.19 -18.15 15.68
N VAL A 28 -41.78 -19.39 15.96
CA VAL A 28 -42.64 -20.47 16.47
C VAL A 28 -43.28 -20.08 17.81
N ASP A 29 -42.54 -19.42 18.68
CA ASP A 29 -43.03 -18.97 19.98
C ASP A 29 -44.05 -17.84 19.86
N SER A 30 -43.87 -16.94 18.90
CA SER A 30 -44.81 -15.85 18.62
C SER A 30 -46.14 -16.38 18.06
N ILE A 31 -46.09 -17.42 17.23
CA ILE A 31 -47.27 -18.13 16.73
C ILE A 31 -47.97 -18.82 17.90
N LEU A 32 -47.22 -19.51 18.77
CA LEU A 32 -47.78 -20.17 19.95
C LEU A 32 -48.44 -19.19 20.93
N LEU A 33 -47.81 -18.03 21.17
CA LEU A 33 -48.33 -16.99 22.05
C LEU A 33 -49.59 -16.34 21.46
N SER A 34 -49.58 -16.07 20.15
CA SER A 34 -50.76 -15.57 19.45
C SER A 34 -51.92 -16.58 19.53
N LEU A 35 -51.63 -17.88 19.39
CA LEU A 35 -52.61 -18.96 19.51
C LEU A 35 -53.21 -19.02 20.91
N VAL A 36 -52.38 -18.97 21.96
CA VAL A 36 -52.85 -18.97 23.35
C VAL A 36 -53.72 -17.75 23.63
N ALA A 37 -53.30 -16.56 23.21
CA ALA A 37 -54.07 -15.34 23.38
C ALA A 37 -55.39 -15.39 22.58
N GLY A 38 -55.36 -15.92 21.36
CA GLY A 38 -56.53 -16.16 20.52
C GLY A 38 -57.55 -17.12 21.16
N ILE A 39 -57.09 -18.23 21.74
CA ILE A 39 -57.95 -19.19 22.46
C ILE A 39 -58.66 -18.52 23.65
N ILE A 40 -57.96 -17.63 24.36
CA ILE A 40 -58.56 -16.88 25.48
C ILE A 40 -59.67 -15.95 24.97
N VAL A 41 -59.44 -15.23 23.86
CA VAL A 41 -60.46 -14.39 23.21
C VAL A 41 -61.64 -15.24 22.72
N PHE A 42 -61.38 -16.41 22.13
CA PHE A 42 -62.42 -17.34 21.69
C PHE A 42 -63.37 -17.72 22.82
N ILE A 43 -62.82 -18.17 23.96
CA ILE A 43 -63.60 -18.61 25.12
C ILE A 43 -64.45 -17.44 25.65
N PHE A 44 -63.85 -16.26 25.77
CA PHE A 44 -64.51 -15.08 26.32
C PHE A 44 -65.64 -14.56 25.41
N VAL A 45 -65.36 -14.36 24.12
CA VAL A 45 -66.34 -13.85 23.15
C VAL A 45 -67.46 -14.85 22.92
N SER A 46 -67.15 -16.15 22.84
CA SER A 46 -68.17 -17.21 22.74
C SER A 46 -69.06 -17.24 23.98
N GLY A 47 -68.50 -17.09 25.19
CA GLY A 47 -69.25 -17.03 26.43
C GLY A 47 -70.19 -15.82 26.52
N LEU A 48 -69.68 -14.62 26.19
CA LEU A 48 -70.48 -13.38 26.19
C LEU A 48 -71.58 -13.38 25.14
N THR A 49 -71.28 -13.81 23.92
CA THR A 49 -72.27 -13.88 22.84
C THR A 49 -73.34 -14.92 23.15
N TYR A 50 -72.98 -16.07 23.72
CA TYR A 50 -73.95 -17.06 24.18
C TYR A 50 -74.86 -16.52 25.29
N SER A 51 -74.29 -15.85 26.30
CA SER A 51 -75.03 -15.23 27.40
C SER A 51 -76.02 -14.16 26.90
N SER A 52 -75.58 -13.28 25.99
CA SER A 52 -76.42 -12.26 25.36
C SER A 52 -77.56 -12.86 24.52
N LEU A 53 -77.27 -13.90 23.72
CA LEU A 53 -78.27 -14.63 22.94
C LEU A 53 -79.24 -15.44 23.81
N SER A 54 -78.83 -15.83 25.01
CA SER A 54 -79.67 -16.53 25.99
C SER A 54 -80.56 -15.58 26.78
N ASN A 55 -80.10 -14.37 27.11
CA ASN A 55 -80.89 -13.35 27.82
C ASN A 55 -81.98 -12.71 26.94
N ARG A 56 -81.80 -12.70 25.62
CA ARG A 56 -82.81 -12.17 24.66
C ARG A 56 -83.95 -13.15 24.34
N SER A 57 -84.01 -14.32 24.97
CA SER A 57 -85.04 -15.32 24.67
C SER A 57 -85.89 -15.69 25.87
N ASP A 58 -87.20 -15.84 25.67
CA ASP A 58 -88.11 -16.33 26.69
C ASP A 58 -87.70 -17.73 27.17
N LYS A 59 -87.37 -17.84 28.47
CA LYS A 59 -86.92 -19.08 29.12
C LYS A 59 -87.91 -20.24 29.01
N LEU A 60 -89.19 -19.95 28.73
CA LEU A 60 -90.28 -20.92 28.72
C LEU A 60 -90.45 -21.70 27.40
N ASN A 61 -89.72 -21.38 26.31
CA ASN A 61 -89.90 -22.02 24.99
C ASN A 61 -88.58 -22.42 24.29
N ASN A 62 -87.63 -22.97 25.06
CA ASN A 62 -86.30 -23.32 24.56
C ASN A 62 -86.18 -24.81 24.20
N THR A 63 -86.51 -25.16 22.95
CA THR A 63 -86.20 -26.48 22.38
C THR A 63 -84.69 -26.71 22.25
N GLU A 64 -84.23 -27.95 22.45
CA GLU A 64 -82.80 -28.34 22.38
C GLU A 64 -82.10 -27.90 21.08
N SER A 65 -82.82 -27.95 19.95
CA SER A 65 -82.37 -27.43 18.64
C SER A 65 -82.00 -25.94 18.66
N LYS A 66 -82.78 -25.09 19.36
CA LYS A 66 -82.52 -23.64 19.45
C LYS A 66 -81.28 -23.35 20.33
N ILE A 67 -81.08 -24.13 21.39
CA ILE A 67 -79.88 -24.03 22.24
C ILE A 67 -78.63 -24.39 21.44
N LYS A 68 -78.68 -25.49 20.67
CA LYS A 68 -77.58 -25.93 19.80
C LYS A 68 -77.25 -24.88 18.73
N LYS A 69 -78.27 -24.26 18.12
CA LYS A 69 -78.10 -23.19 17.12
C LYS A 69 -77.45 -21.93 17.70
N ARG A 70 -77.79 -21.56 18.95
CA ARG A 70 -77.16 -20.41 19.65
C ARG A 70 -75.72 -20.68 20.05
N LYS A 71 -75.41 -21.87 20.57
CA LYS A 71 -74.01 -22.29 20.83
C LYS A 71 -73.18 -22.26 19.55
N LYS A 72 -73.72 -22.77 18.43
CA LYS A 72 -73.04 -22.73 17.13
C LYS A 72 -72.78 -21.30 16.65
N LYS A 73 -73.74 -20.38 16.81
CA LYS A 73 -73.58 -18.97 16.45
C LYS A 73 -72.57 -18.25 17.35
N ALA A 74 -72.60 -18.51 18.65
CA ALA A 74 -71.66 -17.94 19.62
C ALA A 74 -70.21 -18.40 19.34
N ASN A 75 -70.01 -19.70 19.12
CA ASN A 75 -68.70 -20.25 18.77
C ASN A 75 -68.19 -19.73 17.43
N LEU A 76 -69.07 -19.52 16.43
CA LEU A 76 -68.66 -18.94 15.14
C LEU A 76 -68.17 -17.50 15.31
N VAL A 77 -68.86 -16.67 16.10
CA VAL A 77 -68.44 -15.30 16.39
C VAL A 77 -67.14 -15.29 17.20
N GLY A 78 -67.01 -16.17 18.20
CA GLY A 78 -65.76 -16.33 18.94
C GLY A 78 -64.59 -16.73 18.05
N LEU A 79 -64.80 -17.62 17.07
CA LEU A 79 -63.76 -18.06 16.14
C LEU A 79 -63.29 -16.90 15.25
N ILE A 80 -64.22 -16.09 14.73
CA ILE A 80 -63.88 -14.91 13.91
C ILE A 80 -63.03 -13.93 14.71
N PHE A 81 -63.43 -13.61 15.94
CA PHE A 81 -62.67 -12.70 16.81
C PHE A 81 -61.31 -13.26 17.22
N MET A 82 -61.21 -14.57 17.43
CA MET A 82 -59.93 -15.25 17.68
C MET A 82 -58.98 -15.07 16.49
N VAL A 83 -59.41 -15.36 15.27
CA VAL A 83 -58.56 -15.26 14.08
C VAL A 83 -58.12 -13.82 13.84
N VAL A 84 -59.03 -12.85 13.93
CA VAL A 84 -58.71 -11.43 13.77
C VAL A 84 -57.73 -10.96 14.85
N PHE A 85 -57.95 -11.34 16.11
CA PHE A 85 -57.07 -10.96 17.21
C PHE A 85 -55.69 -11.61 17.08
N MET A 86 -55.61 -12.88 16.65
CA MET A 86 -54.34 -13.55 16.40
C MET A 86 -53.51 -12.79 15.37
N ILE A 87 -54.11 -12.37 14.25
CA ILE A 87 -53.44 -11.61 13.20
C ILE A 87 -52.95 -10.25 13.72
N VAL A 88 -53.83 -9.50 14.41
CA VAL A 88 -53.49 -8.18 14.97
C VAL A 88 -52.42 -8.27 16.06
N PHE A 89 -52.53 -9.25 16.96
CA PHE A 89 -51.58 -9.46 18.04
C PHE A 89 -50.23 -9.94 17.51
N PHE A 90 -50.22 -10.84 16.52
CA PHE A 90 -49.00 -11.28 15.87
C PHE A 90 -48.28 -10.11 15.20
N ASN A 91 -48.99 -9.27 14.43
CA ASN A 91 -48.43 -8.07 13.83
C ASN A 91 -47.93 -7.06 14.88
N PHE A 92 -48.72 -6.82 15.94
CA PHE A 92 -48.32 -5.94 17.03
C PHE A 92 -47.11 -6.46 17.80
N TYR A 93 -47.05 -7.77 18.07
CA TYR A 93 -45.94 -8.43 18.75
C TYR A 93 -44.67 -8.36 17.90
N LEU A 94 -44.76 -8.66 16.60
CA LEU A 94 -43.63 -8.49 15.69
C LEU A 94 -43.17 -7.03 15.68
N HIS A 95 -44.10 -6.08 15.59
CA HIS A 95 -43.79 -4.64 15.60
C HIS A 95 -43.07 -4.18 16.88
N ILE A 96 -43.54 -4.62 18.05
CA ILE A 96 -42.89 -4.33 19.34
C ILE A 96 -41.53 -5.04 19.43
N LYS A 97 -41.41 -6.29 18.95
CA LYS A 97 -40.13 -7.01 18.88
C LYS A 97 -39.14 -6.31 17.94
N THR A 98 -39.62 -5.68 16.86
CA THR A 98 -38.77 -4.90 15.95
C THR A 98 -38.36 -3.58 16.60
N MET A 99 -39.27 -2.88 17.28
CA MET A 99 -38.95 -1.64 18.01
C MET A 99 -38.06 -1.86 19.24
N LEU A 100 -38.16 -3.02 19.88
CA LEU A 100 -37.27 -3.47 20.95
C LEU A 100 -36.06 -4.25 20.40
N GLY A 101 -35.83 -4.17 19.08
CA GLY A 101 -34.77 -4.86 18.36
C GLY A 101 -33.36 -4.43 18.80
N ASN A 102 -32.39 -5.24 18.38
CA ASN A 102 -31.01 -5.24 18.86
C ASN A 102 -30.14 -4.17 18.20
N ASP A 103 -30.43 -2.92 18.46
CA ASP A 103 -29.70 -1.85 17.79
C ASP A 103 -28.47 -1.48 18.62
N LEU A 104 -27.35 -2.10 18.29
CA LEU A 104 -26.01 -1.61 18.60
C LEU A 104 -25.54 -0.82 17.38
N LEU A 105 -25.54 0.51 17.48
CA LEU A 105 -25.03 1.38 16.43
C LEU A 105 -23.72 1.98 16.89
N VAL A 106 -22.74 1.95 16.02
CA VAL A 106 -21.38 2.41 16.30
C VAL A 106 -20.93 3.32 15.18
N SER A 107 -20.40 4.49 15.54
CA SER A 107 -19.67 5.36 14.64
C SER A 107 -18.28 5.67 15.19
N LEU A 108 -17.34 5.80 14.26
CA LEU A 108 -15.97 6.20 14.51
C LEU A 108 -15.65 7.31 13.50
N ASN A 109 -15.21 8.46 14.02
CA ASN A 109 -14.88 9.62 13.22
C ASN A 109 -13.53 10.20 13.66
N ILE A 110 -12.77 10.63 12.67
CA ILE A 110 -11.50 11.34 12.82
C ILE A 110 -11.61 12.54 11.87
N GLU A 111 -11.29 13.73 12.36
CA GLU A 111 -11.48 14.97 11.57
C GLU A 111 -10.50 15.05 10.39
N GLU A 112 -9.23 14.70 10.64
CA GLU A 112 -8.16 14.70 9.65
C GLU A 112 -7.46 13.34 9.69
N GLU A 113 -7.41 12.65 8.56
CA GLU A 113 -6.84 11.31 8.42
C GLU A 113 -5.48 11.30 7.74
N ASN A 114 -5.00 12.44 7.24
CA ASN A 114 -3.68 12.56 6.64
C ASN A 114 -2.93 13.76 7.23
N PHE A 115 -1.72 13.51 7.72
CA PHE A 115 -0.87 14.53 8.32
C PHE A 115 0.49 14.55 7.64
N VAL A 116 1.07 15.74 7.48
CA VAL A 116 2.45 15.92 7.02
C VAL A 116 3.23 16.63 8.12
N ILE A 117 4.27 15.99 8.63
CA ILE A 117 5.10 16.50 9.73
C ILE A 117 6.59 16.38 9.39
N LYS A 118 7.43 17.17 10.04
CA LYS A 118 8.89 16.93 9.99
C LYS A 118 9.31 15.96 11.09
N ASN A 119 10.36 15.18 10.83
CA ASN A 119 10.94 14.27 11.81
C ASN A 119 11.29 15.00 13.12
N GLY A 120 10.69 14.54 14.22
CA GLY A 120 10.79 15.12 15.56
C GLY A 120 9.60 16.00 15.97
N GLU A 121 8.67 16.29 15.06
CA GLU A 121 7.41 16.97 15.38
C GLU A 121 6.36 15.98 15.91
N GLU A 122 5.35 16.52 16.61
CA GLU A 122 4.21 15.76 17.11
C GLU A 122 2.91 16.33 16.53
N VAL A 123 1.97 15.45 16.22
CA VAL A 123 0.61 15.81 15.81
C VAL A 123 -0.40 15.26 16.80
N ASN A 124 -1.44 16.04 17.09
CA ASN A 124 -2.56 15.62 17.92
C ASN A 124 -3.68 15.11 17.02
N ILE A 125 -4.19 13.92 17.31
CA ILE A 125 -5.30 13.30 16.60
C ILE A 125 -6.45 13.14 17.58
N GLU A 126 -7.59 13.75 17.25
CA GLU A 126 -8.83 13.57 17.99
C GLU A 126 -9.65 12.42 17.39
N ILE A 127 -9.88 11.39 18.19
CA ILE A 127 -10.69 10.22 17.85
C ILE A 127 -12.03 10.35 18.55
N THR A 128 -13.10 10.50 17.76
CA THR A 128 -14.47 10.57 18.27
C THR A 128 -15.22 9.27 17.94
N ALA A 129 -15.69 8.58 18.97
CA ALA A 129 -16.53 7.40 18.86
C ALA A 129 -17.91 7.66 19.45
N LYS A 130 -18.98 7.18 18.80
CA LYS A 130 -20.33 7.18 19.37
C LYS A 130 -20.88 5.77 19.33
N VAL A 131 -21.40 5.32 20.47
CA VAL A 131 -22.04 4.02 20.60
C VAL A 131 -23.45 4.22 21.12
N LEU A 132 -24.44 3.81 20.33
CA LEU A 132 -25.84 3.81 20.70
C LEU A 132 -26.27 2.37 20.93
N THR A 133 -26.89 2.12 22.08
CA THR A 133 -27.52 0.84 22.38
C THR A 133 -29.00 1.08 22.66
N ASN A 134 -29.83 0.08 22.34
CA ASN A 134 -31.19 0.00 22.87
C ASN A 134 -31.16 0.24 24.40
N PRO A 135 -32.07 1.05 24.98
CA PRO A 135 -32.11 1.35 26.43
C PRO A 135 -32.13 0.11 27.37
N PHE A 136 -32.53 -1.06 26.86
CA PHE A 136 -32.55 -2.32 27.62
C PHE A 136 -31.32 -3.19 27.40
N CYS A 137 -30.39 -2.77 26.52
CA CYS A 137 -29.16 -3.47 26.16
C CYS A 137 -27.92 -2.69 26.61
N LYS A 138 -26.83 -3.43 26.82
CA LYS A 138 -25.51 -2.89 27.15
C LYS A 138 -24.52 -3.34 26.09
N ALA A 139 -23.45 -2.57 25.87
CA ALA A 139 -22.38 -2.94 24.96
C ALA A 139 -21.03 -2.94 25.67
N ASN A 140 -20.18 -3.89 25.26
CA ASN A 140 -18.76 -3.90 25.60
C ASN A 140 -17.98 -3.56 24.32
N CYS A 141 -17.23 -2.47 24.37
CA CYS A 141 -16.46 -1.95 23.25
C CYS A 141 -14.97 -1.93 23.57
N SER A 142 -14.12 -2.21 22.59
CA SER A 142 -12.68 -1.98 22.64
C SER A 142 -12.31 -0.99 21.55
N LEU A 143 -11.66 0.12 21.93
CA LEU A 143 -11.09 1.12 21.02
C LEU A 143 -9.57 0.95 21.02
N THR A 144 -9.00 0.64 19.86
CA THR A 144 -7.55 0.42 19.72
C THR A 144 -6.94 1.35 18.69
N LEU A 145 -5.71 1.80 18.95
CA LEU A 145 -4.83 2.48 18.00
C LEU A 145 -3.56 1.64 17.82
N ARG A 146 -3.24 1.27 16.59
CA ARG A 146 -2.09 0.43 16.24
C ARG A 146 -1.22 1.13 15.19
N ASP A 147 0.10 1.09 15.36
CA ASP A 147 1.08 1.41 14.31
C ASP A 147 1.17 0.21 13.35
N LEU A 148 0.83 0.40 12.08
CA LEU A 148 0.86 -0.67 11.09
C LEU A 148 2.26 -0.94 10.53
N SER A 149 3.23 -0.05 10.78
CA SER A 149 4.61 -0.24 10.30
C SER A 149 5.30 -1.41 11.00
N ASN A 150 5.05 -1.59 12.30
CA ASN A 150 5.65 -2.63 13.13
C ASN A 150 4.62 -3.50 13.88
N ASP A 151 3.32 -3.32 13.58
CA ASP A 151 2.18 -3.95 14.25
C ASP A 151 2.11 -3.67 15.76
N GLU A 152 2.59 -2.52 16.22
CA GLU A 152 2.61 -2.16 17.63
C GLU A 152 1.26 -1.58 18.10
N LEU A 153 0.70 -2.17 19.16
CA LEU A 153 -0.50 -1.63 19.82
C LEU A 153 -0.10 -0.43 20.69
N ILE A 154 -0.43 0.78 20.23
CA ILE A 154 -0.14 2.03 20.94
C ILE A 154 -1.10 2.21 22.11
N TYR A 155 -2.36 1.87 21.90
CA TYR A 155 -3.42 2.13 22.88
C TYR A 155 -4.59 1.14 22.75
N GLU A 156 -5.19 0.81 23.90
CA GLU A 156 -6.46 0.08 23.99
C GLU A 156 -7.29 0.63 25.16
N ASP A 157 -8.56 0.98 24.91
CA ASP A 157 -9.56 1.29 25.95
C ASP A 157 -10.70 0.28 25.89
N ASN A 158 -11.05 -0.29 27.04
CA ASN A 158 -12.20 -1.18 27.17
C ASN A 158 -13.36 -0.42 27.81
N ILE A 159 -14.39 -0.15 27.01
CA ILE A 159 -15.48 0.76 27.33
C ILE A 159 -16.77 -0.03 27.52
N PHE A 160 -17.37 0.09 28.72
CA PHE A 160 -18.66 -0.51 29.03
C PHE A 160 -19.78 0.54 28.97
N ILE A 161 -20.71 0.39 28.04
CA ILE A 161 -21.72 1.41 27.72
C ILE A 161 -23.12 0.87 28.05
N LYS A 162 -23.89 1.63 28.84
CA LYS A 162 -25.26 1.28 29.24
C LYS A 162 -26.34 2.04 28.45
N VAL A 163 -26.06 3.28 28.07
CA VAL A 163 -26.95 4.18 27.31
C VAL A 163 -26.04 5.10 26.49
N SER A 164 -26.41 5.36 25.23
CA SER A 164 -25.81 6.33 24.31
C SER A 164 -24.82 7.31 24.97
N SER A 165 -23.52 7.07 24.81
CA SER A 165 -22.47 7.98 25.29
C SER A 165 -21.49 8.30 24.16
N PRO A 166 -21.35 9.58 23.75
CA PRO A 166 -20.22 9.97 22.92
C PRO A 166 -18.94 9.85 23.73
N LEU A 167 -17.88 9.39 23.08
CA LEU A 167 -16.51 9.33 23.57
C LEU A 167 -15.65 10.17 22.62
N SER A 168 -14.91 11.14 23.14
CA SER A 168 -13.80 11.75 22.41
C SER A 168 -12.51 11.51 23.19
N LYS A 169 -11.44 11.21 22.46
CA LYS A 169 -10.10 10.96 22.98
C LYS A 169 -9.07 11.61 22.06
N GLU A 170 -8.16 12.38 22.63
CA GLU A 170 -7.02 12.95 21.93
C GLU A 170 -5.78 12.06 22.12
N TYR A 171 -5.01 11.86 21.05
CA TYR A 171 -3.75 11.13 21.04
C TYR A 171 -2.66 11.95 20.38
N LYS A 172 -1.43 11.83 20.87
CA LYS A 172 -0.26 12.41 20.23
C LYS A 172 0.48 11.33 19.44
N ILE A 173 0.75 11.58 18.17
CA ILE A 173 1.63 10.77 17.35
C ILE A 173 2.87 11.58 17.04
N SER A 174 4.04 10.97 17.16
CA SER A 174 5.33 11.58 16.84
C SER A 174 6.12 10.73 15.86
N SER A 175 6.88 11.38 14.98
CA SER A 175 7.82 10.70 14.08
C SER A 175 9.25 10.85 14.62
N ALA A 176 9.73 9.84 15.34
CA ALA A 176 11.14 9.78 15.80
C ALA A 176 12.06 9.15 14.74
N TRP A 177 11.87 9.46 13.46
CA TRP A 177 12.47 8.72 12.34
C TRP A 177 13.67 9.46 11.72
N GLU A 178 14.58 8.68 11.14
CA GLU A 178 15.76 9.22 10.42
C GLU A 178 15.50 9.42 8.92
N GLN A 179 14.48 8.76 8.39
CA GLN A 179 14.16 8.71 6.96
C GLN A 179 12.95 9.60 6.64
N SER A 180 12.79 9.99 5.37
CA SER A 180 11.49 10.51 4.89
C SER A 180 10.60 9.36 4.43
N GLY A 181 9.29 9.49 4.63
CA GLY A 181 8.41 8.35 4.40
C GLY A 181 6.98 8.54 4.87
N GLN A 182 6.28 7.41 4.98
CA GLN A 182 4.91 7.35 5.46
C GLN A 182 4.75 6.25 6.52
N LYS A 183 3.96 6.58 7.54
CA LYS A 183 3.36 5.61 8.45
C LYS A 183 1.84 5.58 8.34
N LEU A 184 1.29 4.38 8.49
CA LEU A 184 -0.14 4.18 8.66
C LEU A 184 -0.43 3.73 10.09
N TYR A 185 -1.50 4.28 10.66
CA TYR A 185 -2.04 3.88 11.94
C TYR A 185 -3.47 3.41 11.77
N LYS A 186 -3.82 2.31 12.42
CA LYS A 186 -5.17 1.74 12.38
C LYS A 186 -5.89 2.04 13.67
N VAL A 187 -7.01 2.76 13.55
CA VAL A 187 -7.99 2.92 14.64
C VAL A 187 -9.09 1.92 14.44
N THR A 188 -9.38 1.12 15.45
CA THR A 188 -10.44 0.11 15.40
C THR A 188 -11.33 0.24 16.62
N LEU A 189 -12.64 0.33 16.39
CA LEU A 189 -13.65 0.28 17.41
C LEU A 189 -14.47 -1.00 17.22
N HIS A 190 -14.36 -1.90 18.19
CA HIS A 190 -14.99 -3.20 18.16
C HIS A 190 -15.99 -3.32 19.31
N CYS A 191 -17.29 -3.41 19.02
CA CYS A 191 -18.35 -3.44 20.01
C CYS A 191 -19.21 -4.70 19.93
N ASN A 192 -19.54 -5.25 21.09
CA ASN A 192 -20.41 -6.41 21.24
C ASN A 192 -21.58 -6.11 22.19
N ASN A 193 -22.78 -6.55 21.81
CA ASN A 193 -23.92 -6.54 22.71
C ASN A 193 -23.72 -7.54 23.86
N VAL A 194 -23.96 -7.09 25.08
CA VAL A 194 -23.95 -7.92 26.28
C VAL A 194 -25.35 -8.44 26.53
N LYS A 195 -25.51 -9.76 26.51
CA LYS A 195 -26.79 -10.43 26.76
C LYS A 195 -27.28 -10.14 28.19
N ASP A 196 -28.50 -9.62 28.32
CA ASP A 196 -29.18 -9.33 29.59
C ASP A 196 -30.67 -9.75 29.50
N ARG A 197 -31.38 -9.81 30.64
CA ARG A 197 -32.75 -10.38 30.73
C ARG A 197 -33.78 -9.73 29.80
N PHE A 198 -33.57 -8.47 29.44
CA PHE A 198 -34.42 -7.70 28.53
C PHE A 198 -33.73 -7.35 27.21
N CYS A 199 -32.48 -7.80 27.02
CA CYS A 199 -31.70 -7.61 25.80
C CYS A 199 -31.70 -8.91 24.99
N TYR A 200 -32.59 -8.99 24.01
CA TYR A 200 -32.80 -10.17 23.19
C TYR A 200 -31.80 -10.23 22.02
N SER A 201 -30.50 -10.21 22.29
CA SER A 201 -29.46 -10.19 21.25
C SER A 201 -29.57 -11.40 20.30
N TYR A 202 -29.84 -11.12 19.02
CA TYR A 202 -29.84 -12.07 17.90
C TYR A 202 -28.79 -11.71 16.85
N ASN A 203 -27.99 -10.65 17.03
CA ASN A 203 -26.91 -10.36 16.09
C ASN A 203 -25.63 -11.08 16.58
N PRO A 204 -25.18 -12.16 15.91
CA PRO A 204 -23.99 -12.90 16.32
C PRO A 204 -22.69 -12.16 15.97
N SER A 205 -22.75 -11.12 15.14
CA SER A 205 -21.58 -10.41 14.64
C SER A 205 -21.33 -9.12 15.43
N PRO A 206 -20.08 -8.86 15.84
CA PRO A 206 -19.71 -7.59 16.44
C PRO A 206 -19.86 -6.42 15.47
N ALA A 207 -20.19 -5.23 15.99
CA ALA A 207 -20.09 -4.00 15.24
C ALA A 207 -18.62 -3.55 15.21
N LEU A 208 -18.03 -3.50 14.01
CA LEU A 208 -16.64 -3.12 13.78
C LEU A 208 -16.59 -1.81 12.98
N ARG A 209 -15.82 -0.83 13.45
CA ARG A 209 -15.53 0.39 12.69
C ARG A 209 -14.02 0.60 12.64
N THR A 210 -13.53 0.87 11.45
CA THR A 210 -12.11 1.03 11.16
C THR A 210 -11.86 2.38 10.51
N ARG A 211 -10.74 3.03 10.86
CA ARG A 211 -10.16 4.17 10.16
C ARG A 211 -8.66 4.02 10.06
N ILE A 212 -8.09 4.52 8.98
CA ILE A 212 -6.64 4.54 8.76
C ILE A 212 -6.19 5.99 8.78
N ILE A 213 -5.21 6.29 9.63
CA ILE A 213 -4.54 7.59 9.68
C ILE A 213 -3.20 7.43 8.98
N SER A 214 -2.88 8.36 8.08
CA SER A 214 -1.57 8.51 7.48
C SER A 214 -0.80 9.64 8.13
N VAL A 215 0.47 9.38 8.40
CA VAL A 215 1.44 10.39 8.84
C VAL A 215 2.63 10.32 7.90
N ASP A 216 2.70 11.28 7.00
CA ASP A 216 3.87 11.55 6.18
C ASP A 216 4.89 12.31 7.02
N HIS A 217 6.13 11.84 6.97
CA HIS A 217 7.22 12.43 7.71
C HIS A 217 8.36 12.82 6.77
N ASP A 218 8.73 14.10 6.78
CA ASP A 218 9.85 14.64 6.02
C ASP A 218 11.09 14.79 6.89
N LEU A 219 12.26 14.85 6.24
CA LEU A 219 13.51 15.17 6.92
C LEU A 219 13.41 16.56 7.56
N ASN A 220 13.93 16.69 8.79
CA ASN A 220 14.11 18.01 9.38
C ASN A 220 15.33 18.73 8.80
N GLU A 221 15.47 20.02 9.11
CA GLU A 221 16.53 20.87 8.53
C GLU A 221 17.96 20.32 8.77
N ILE A 222 18.19 19.67 9.91
CA ILE A 222 19.49 19.08 10.25
C ILE A 222 19.74 17.83 9.39
N GLN A 223 18.73 16.97 9.27
CA GLN A 223 18.81 15.76 8.45
C GLN A 223 18.99 16.08 6.97
N GLU A 224 18.29 17.09 6.43
CA GLU A 224 18.48 17.57 5.06
C GLU A 224 19.90 18.07 4.82
N LEU A 225 20.48 18.80 5.77
CA LEU A 225 21.87 19.27 5.69
C LEU A 225 22.85 18.09 5.67
N ILE A 226 22.64 17.07 6.49
CA ILE A 226 23.45 15.85 6.51
C ILE A 226 23.33 15.12 5.16
N LYS A 227 22.10 14.88 4.67
CA LYS A 227 21.84 14.24 3.36
C LYS A 227 22.59 14.96 2.24
N ASN A 228 22.49 16.28 2.17
CA ASN A 228 23.12 17.07 1.11
C ASN A 228 24.65 17.05 1.20
N ASN A 229 25.21 17.09 2.41
CA ASN A 229 26.66 16.98 2.62
C ASN A 229 27.18 15.61 2.16
N LEU A 230 26.50 14.51 2.55
CA LEU A 230 26.86 13.16 2.13
C LEU A 230 26.76 12.99 0.61
N LYS A 231 25.71 13.53 -0.03
CA LYS A 231 25.57 13.54 -1.49
C LYS A 231 26.78 14.19 -2.18
N ASN A 232 27.20 15.35 -1.69
CA ASN A 232 28.34 16.08 -2.26
C ASN A 232 29.65 15.30 -2.05
N ASN A 233 29.87 14.73 -0.86
CA ASN A 233 31.06 13.92 -0.60
C ASN A 233 31.16 12.70 -1.54
N ILE A 234 30.04 11.99 -1.77
CA ILE A 234 30.00 10.86 -2.72
C ILE A 234 30.33 11.34 -4.15
N LYS A 235 29.84 12.51 -4.56
CA LYS A 235 30.14 13.09 -5.87
C LYS A 235 31.62 13.44 -6.01
N ASP A 236 32.20 14.08 -5.01
CA ASP A 236 33.61 14.49 -5.02
C ASP A 236 34.52 13.25 -5.04
N MET A 237 34.23 12.24 -4.22
CA MET A 237 34.94 10.96 -4.20
C MET A 237 34.87 10.22 -5.55
N ASN A 238 33.69 10.15 -6.18
CA ASN A 238 33.55 9.57 -7.52
C ASN A 238 34.43 10.29 -8.55
N THR A 239 34.46 11.62 -8.48
CA THR A 239 35.24 12.46 -9.40
C THR A 239 36.74 12.21 -9.22
N GLU A 240 37.24 12.17 -7.99
CA GLU A 240 38.64 11.90 -7.68
C GLU A 240 39.07 10.50 -8.15
N VAL A 241 38.28 9.47 -7.83
CA VAL A 241 38.55 8.09 -8.26
C VAL A 241 38.56 7.96 -9.79
N TYR A 242 37.61 8.61 -10.47
CA TYR A 242 37.56 8.61 -11.94
C TYR A 242 38.79 9.28 -12.56
N ILE A 243 39.24 10.41 -12.03
CA ILE A 243 40.44 11.10 -12.52
C ILE A 243 41.68 10.22 -12.34
N ILE A 244 41.84 9.57 -11.18
CA ILE A 244 42.97 8.67 -10.92
C ILE A 244 42.95 7.47 -11.89
N ASP A 245 41.79 6.83 -12.04
CA ASP A 245 41.62 5.65 -12.90
C ASP A 245 41.99 5.91 -14.37
N ASN A 246 41.49 7.02 -14.93
CA ASN A 246 41.79 7.37 -16.33
C ASN A 246 43.26 7.75 -16.54
N ASN A 247 43.84 8.55 -15.63
CA ASN A 247 45.26 8.89 -15.75
C ASN A 247 46.17 7.67 -15.55
N LEU A 248 45.80 6.73 -14.68
CA LEU A 248 46.55 5.49 -14.51
C LEU A 248 46.54 4.65 -15.81
N GLY A 249 45.40 4.64 -16.51
CA GLY A 249 45.26 3.97 -17.81
C GLY A 249 46.10 4.57 -18.94
N ASP A 250 46.51 5.83 -18.83
CA ASP A 250 47.37 6.49 -19.83
C ASP A 250 48.86 6.12 -19.72
N PHE A 251 49.29 5.52 -18.60
CA PHE A 251 50.70 5.20 -18.43
C PHE A 251 51.15 4.08 -19.37
N ASN A 252 52.18 4.36 -20.16
CA ASN A 252 52.86 3.39 -20.99
C ASN A 252 54.24 3.06 -20.40
N PHE A 253 54.34 1.91 -19.73
CA PHE A 253 55.58 1.44 -19.09
C PHE A 253 56.55 0.74 -20.05
N ASP A 254 56.10 0.32 -21.23
CA ASP A 254 56.90 -0.44 -22.19
C ASP A 254 57.67 0.50 -23.15
N LYS A 255 58.50 1.38 -22.57
CA LYS A 255 59.35 2.30 -23.34
C LYS A 255 60.60 1.56 -23.88
N PRO A 256 60.98 1.73 -25.17
CA PRO A 256 62.05 0.95 -25.79
C PRO A 256 63.45 1.18 -25.18
N TYR A 257 63.71 2.38 -24.64
CA TYR A 257 65.02 2.81 -24.15
C TYR A 257 65.03 3.17 -22.67
N LEU A 258 64.04 2.75 -21.89
CA LEU A 258 63.93 3.16 -20.49
C LEU A 258 63.28 2.04 -19.70
N ASN A 259 63.95 1.59 -18.63
CA ASN A 259 63.35 0.63 -17.72
C ASN A 259 62.44 1.33 -16.72
N LEU A 260 61.17 0.92 -16.69
CA LEU A 260 60.13 1.41 -15.78
C LEU A 260 59.41 0.23 -15.06
N SER A 261 60.05 -0.94 -14.94
CA SER A 261 59.48 -2.14 -14.32
C SER A 261 58.93 -1.88 -12.91
N ASP A 262 59.70 -1.17 -12.08
CA ASP A 262 59.36 -0.94 -10.67
C ASP A 262 58.11 -0.05 -10.54
N LEU A 263 57.95 0.89 -11.47
CA LEU A 263 56.76 1.75 -11.54
C LEU A 263 55.53 0.98 -12.02
N ARG A 264 55.71 -0.03 -12.89
CA ARG A 264 54.63 -0.92 -13.33
C ARG A 264 54.12 -1.79 -12.18
N GLU A 265 54.99 -2.25 -11.29
CA GLU A 265 54.55 -2.97 -10.08
C GLU A 265 53.72 -2.05 -9.17
N ASN A 266 54.17 -0.81 -8.96
CA ASN A 266 53.41 0.19 -8.20
C ASN A 266 52.05 0.51 -8.84
N SER A 267 51.96 0.60 -10.17
CA SER A 267 50.68 0.84 -10.85
C SER A 267 49.69 -0.31 -10.66
N ILE A 268 50.16 -1.56 -10.59
CA ILE A 268 49.31 -2.72 -10.31
C ILE A 268 48.74 -2.65 -8.90
N ILE A 269 49.53 -2.24 -7.91
CA ILE A 269 49.07 -2.07 -6.52
C ILE A 269 47.97 -1.00 -6.46
N ILE A 270 48.17 0.15 -7.11
CA ILE A 270 47.17 1.23 -7.18
C ILE A 270 45.89 0.75 -7.88
N ASN A 271 46.02 0.00 -8.98
CA ASN A 271 44.87 -0.54 -9.70
C ASN A 271 44.03 -1.51 -8.86
N ASN A 272 44.68 -2.35 -8.04
CA ASN A 272 43.96 -3.23 -7.12
C ASN A 272 43.19 -2.45 -6.05
N SER A 273 43.78 -1.39 -5.50
CA SER A 273 43.09 -0.48 -4.56
C SER A 273 41.91 0.24 -5.21
N LEU A 274 42.05 0.68 -6.47
CA LEU A 274 40.97 1.30 -7.25
C LEU A 274 39.76 0.37 -7.40
N ILE A 275 39.99 -0.93 -7.68
CA ILE A 275 38.90 -1.92 -7.82
C ILE A 275 38.12 -2.01 -6.50
N SER A 276 38.83 -2.18 -5.37
CA SER A 276 38.21 -2.25 -4.05
C SER A 276 37.43 -0.98 -3.70
N ILE A 277 37.96 0.20 -4.03
CA ILE A 277 37.29 1.48 -3.76
C ILE A 277 36.02 1.62 -4.62
N LYS A 278 36.07 1.24 -5.90
CA LYS A 278 34.90 1.28 -6.80
C LYS A 278 33.77 0.39 -6.31
N GLU A 279 34.09 -0.81 -5.81
CA GLU A 279 33.11 -1.70 -5.18
C GLU A 279 32.47 -1.02 -3.95
N ASN A 280 33.28 -0.45 -3.04
CA ASN A 280 32.77 0.26 -1.87
C ASN A 280 31.94 1.51 -2.23
N MET A 281 32.28 2.25 -3.29
CA MET A 281 31.52 3.40 -3.77
C MET A 281 30.09 3.02 -4.22
N SER A 282 29.91 1.83 -4.80
CA SER A 282 28.57 1.35 -5.19
C SER A 282 27.68 1.14 -3.96
N SER A 283 28.25 0.63 -2.87
CA SER A 283 27.55 0.46 -1.58
C SER A 283 27.09 1.80 -0.99
N LEU A 284 27.91 2.86 -1.08
CA LEU A 284 27.53 4.20 -0.62
C LEU A 284 26.31 4.74 -1.36
N SER A 285 26.24 4.52 -2.67
CA SER A 285 25.09 4.95 -3.48
C SER A 285 23.81 4.22 -3.05
N SER A 286 23.91 2.92 -2.74
CA SER A 286 22.80 2.14 -2.21
C SER A 286 22.32 2.64 -0.84
N LEU A 287 23.24 2.91 0.09
CA LEU A 287 22.93 3.43 1.43
C LEU A 287 22.29 4.83 1.38
N TYR A 288 22.72 5.66 0.43
CA TYR A 288 22.11 6.97 0.18
C TYR A 288 20.66 6.85 -0.28
N LEU A 289 20.39 5.94 -1.22
CA LEU A 289 19.04 5.71 -1.73
C LEU A 289 18.12 5.10 -0.67
N SER A 290 18.65 4.21 0.18
CA SER A 290 17.91 3.64 1.32
C SER A 290 17.78 4.59 2.52
N GLN A 291 18.24 5.84 2.39
CA GLN A 291 18.18 6.89 3.41
C GLN A 291 18.83 6.53 4.76
N ASP A 292 19.78 5.60 4.81
CA ASP A 292 20.53 5.25 6.03
C ASP A 292 21.70 6.21 6.23
N TYR A 293 21.40 7.47 6.53
CA TYR A 293 22.38 8.55 6.57
C TYR A 293 23.41 8.39 7.71
N PHE A 294 23.03 7.75 8.82
CA PHE A 294 23.95 7.51 9.94
C PHE A 294 25.06 6.54 9.54
N LYS A 295 24.68 5.37 9.00
CA LYS A 295 25.66 4.38 8.51
C LYS A 295 26.45 4.94 7.34
N LEU A 296 25.77 5.62 6.40
CA LEU A 296 26.41 6.25 5.24
C LEU A 296 27.50 7.24 5.66
N GLY A 297 27.27 8.05 6.69
CA GLY A 297 28.27 9.00 7.19
C GLY A 297 29.55 8.32 7.66
N THR A 298 29.43 7.16 8.31
CA THR A 298 30.58 6.36 8.77
C THR A 298 31.35 5.78 7.58
N ASP A 299 30.64 5.21 6.61
CA ASP A 299 31.26 4.56 5.45
C ASP A 299 31.90 5.56 4.48
N VAL A 300 31.27 6.73 4.29
CA VAL A 300 31.85 7.86 3.54
C VAL A 300 33.16 8.30 4.18
N TYR A 301 33.20 8.48 5.51
CA TYR A 301 34.42 8.89 6.20
C TYR A 301 35.56 7.89 6.00
N ASN A 302 35.29 6.59 6.19
CA ASN A 302 36.28 5.54 6.05
C ASN A 302 36.81 5.44 4.63
N LEU A 303 35.91 5.41 3.64
CA LEU A 303 36.30 5.29 2.23
C LEU A 303 37.06 6.54 1.75
N ASN A 304 36.72 7.73 2.25
CA ASN A 304 37.47 8.94 1.93
C ASN A 304 38.92 8.85 2.43
N GLN A 305 39.19 8.22 3.58
CA GLN A 305 40.57 7.98 4.03
C GLN A 305 41.34 7.02 3.11
N GLU A 306 40.67 6.04 2.51
CA GLU A 306 41.27 5.14 1.52
C GLU A 306 41.58 5.88 0.21
N ILE A 307 40.67 6.73 -0.26
CA ILE A 307 40.87 7.56 -1.45
C ILE A 307 42.03 8.54 -1.25
N VAL A 308 42.15 9.18 -0.09
CA VAL A 308 43.28 10.07 0.22
C VAL A 308 44.62 9.32 0.13
N LYS A 309 44.68 8.09 0.66
CA LYS A 309 45.89 7.25 0.56
C LYS A 309 46.17 6.86 -0.89
N LEU A 310 45.14 6.44 -1.63
CA LEU A 310 45.24 6.11 -3.05
C LEU A 310 45.79 7.29 -3.86
N ASN A 311 45.23 8.49 -3.66
CA ASN A 311 45.66 9.70 -4.34
C ASN A 311 47.12 10.04 -4.02
N SER A 312 47.55 9.88 -2.77
CA SER A 312 48.97 10.04 -2.40
C SER A 312 49.88 9.07 -3.18
N SER A 313 49.56 7.78 -3.19
CA SER A 313 50.33 6.77 -3.93
C SER A 313 50.32 7.01 -5.44
N PHE A 314 49.19 7.45 -5.99
CA PHE A 314 49.07 7.83 -7.40
C PHE A 314 49.94 9.03 -7.75
N ASN A 315 49.94 10.09 -6.93
CA ASN A 315 50.77 11.28 -7.17
C ASN A 315 52.27 10.97 -7.12
N GLU A 316 52.69 10.07 -6.22
CA GLU A 316 54.07 9.58 -6.16
C GLU A 316 54.46 8.81 -7.44
N LEU A 317 53.59 7.90 -7.90
CA LEU A 317 53.79 7.16 -9.16
C LEU A 317 53.84 8.12 -10.35
N ASN A 318 52.89 9.02 -10.46
CA ASN A 318 52.76 9.99 -11.55
C ASN A 318 54.00 10.89 -11.67
N SER A 319 54.46 11.41 -10.53
CA SER A 319 55.69 12.23 -10.46
C SER A 319 56.92 11.42 -10.85
N SER A 320 57.02 10.17 -10.39
CA SER A 320 58.14 9.28 -10.71
C SER A 320 58.17 8.89 -12.18
N TYR A 321 57.01 8.61 -12.78
CA TYR A 321 56.87 8.25 -14.20
C TYR A 321 57.34 9.40 -15.11
N PHE A 322 56.76 10.59 -14.95
CA PHE A 322 57.13 11.75 -15.75
C PHE A 322 58.55 12.26 -15.44
N GLY A 323 59.01 12.11 -14.19
CA GLY A 323 60.38 12.43 -13.80
C GLY A 323 61.42 11.59 -14.53
N ASN A 324 61.22 10.26 -14.62
CA ASN A 324 62.13 9.37 -15.36
C ASN A 324 62.17 9.69 -16.86
N ILE A 325 61.02 9.98 -17.47
CA ILE A 325 60.94 10.37 -18.88
C ILE A 325 61.68 11.70 -19.13
N SER A 326 61.43 12.69 -18.28
CA SER A 326 62.08 14.00 -18.38
C SER A 326 63.60 13.89 -18.22
N LEU A 327 64.06 13.06 -17.29
CA LEU A 327 65.47 12.84 -17.05
C LEU A 327 66.16 12.15 -18.24
N TYR A 328 65.53 11.12 -18.83
CA TYR A 328 66.04 10.50 -20.07
C TYR A 328 66.18 11.52 -21.20
N ASN A 329 65.14 12.34 -21.43
CA ASN A 329 65.15 13.36 -22.47
C ASN A 329 66.24 14.43 -22.24
N LEU A 330 66.51 14.77 -20.98
CA LEU A 330 67.57 15.71 -20.60
C LEU A 330 68.96 15.14 -20.91
N VAL A 331 69.23 13.89 -20.48
CA VAL A 331 70.51 13.24 -20.75
C VAL A 331 70.74 13.12 -22.26
N LEU A 332 69.72 12.74 -23.03
CA LEU A 332 69.81 12.66 -24.49
C LEU A 332 70.10 14.03 -25.13
N ALA A 333 69.46 15.10 -24.65
CA ALA A 333 69.72 16.45 -25.14
C ALA A 333 71.16 16.89 -24.85
N ASN A 334 71.66 16.65 -23.63
CA ASN A 334 73.02 17.00 -23.24
C ASN A 334 74.06 16.14 -23.99
N LEU A 335 73.76 14.87 -24.27
CA LEU A 335 74.61 14.03 -25.12
C LEU A 335 74.68 14.56 -26.55
N SER A 336 73.56 15.04 -27.10
CA SER A 336 73.50 15.64 -28.44
C SER A 336 74.32 16.93 -28.52
N ILE A 337 74.28 17.76 -27.47
CA ILE A 337 75.12 18.96 -27.36
C ILE A 337 76.59 18.54 -27.26
N MET A 338 76.89 17.55 -26.41
CA MET A 338 78.24 17.02 -26.25
C MET A 338 78.81 16.55 -27.60
N HIS A 339 78.02 15.82 -28.40
CA HIS A 339 78.38 15.37 -29.75
C HIS A 339 78.79 16.54 -30.66
N GLN A 340 77.96 17.59 -30.72
CA GLN A 340 78.25 18.78 -31.53
C GLN A 340 79.56 19.46 -31.13
N GLU A 341 79.86 19.47 -29.83
CA GLU A 341 81.06 20.09 -29.29
C GLU A 341 82.33 19.26 -29.51
N ILE A 342 82.23 17.95 -29.78
CA ILE A 342 83.40 17.06 -29.92
C ILE A 342 83.68 16.63 -31.35
N ILE A 343 82.77 16.89 -32.29
CA ILE A 343 82.90 16.41 -33.67
C ILE A 343 84.17 16.95 -34.37
N TYR A 344 84.62 18.15 -33.99
CA TYR A 344 85.85 18.74 -34.51
C TYR A 344 87.12 17.93 -34.19
N LEU A 345 87.06 17.05 -33.19
CA LEU A 345 88.21 16.23 -32.76
C LEU A 345 88.66 15.24 -33.83
N GLU A 346 87.80 14.85 -34.77
CA GLU A 346 88.17 13.98 -35.90
C GLU A 346 89.20 14.65 -36.81
N ASP A 347 89.11 15.97 -36.97
CA ASP A 347 90.02 16.77 -37.78
C ASP A 347 91.16 17.41 -36.97
N TYR A 348 91.19 17.22 -35.66
CA TYR A 348 92.19 17.81 -34.78
C TYR A 348 93.53 17.04 -34.82
N ASN A 349 94.65 17.75 -34.65
CA ASN A 349 95.98 17.15 -34.50
C ASN A 349 96.35 17.11 -33.02
N PHE A 350 96.83 15.97 -32.50
CA PHE A 350 97.11 15.73 -31.08
C PHE A 350 98.60 15.50 -30.78
N SER A 351 98.99 15.70 -29.52
CA SER A 351 100.23 15.17 -28.96
C SER A 351 100.08 13.67 -28.69
N GLU A 352 101.15 12.96 -28.32
CA GLU A 352 101.05 11.55 -27.94
C GLU A 352 100.16 11.35 -26.69
N TYR A 353 100.23 12.26 -25.71
CA TYR A 353 99.46 12.19 -24.48
C TYR A 353 97.98 12.54 -24.69
N SER A 354 97.69 13.66 -25.36
CA SER A 354 96.31 14.08 -25.62
C SER A 354 95.59 13.15 -26.60
N LEU A 355 96.32 12.46 -27.48
CA LEU A 355 95.75 11.43 -28.35
C LEU A 355 95.20 10.24 -27.54
N GLU A 356 95.93 9.75 -26.54
CA GLU A 356 95.46 8.62 -25.72
C GLU A 356 94.25 9.00 -24.86
N LEU A 357 94.22 10.22 -24.32
CA LEU A 357 93.04 10.75 -23.63
C LEU A 357 91.85 10.90 -24.57
N ALA A 358 92.05 11.42 -25.79
CA ALA A 358 91.00 11.55 -26.80
C ALA A 358 90.43 10.19 -27.21
N LYS A 359 91.29 9.19 -27.47
CA LYS A 359 90.85 7.81 -27.78
C LYS A 359 90.01 7.21 -26.65
N SER A 360 90.47 7.36 -25.41
CA SER A 360 89.76 6.88 -24.23
C SER A 360 88.37 7.52 -24.11
N PHE A 361 88.31 8.85 -24.19
CA PHE A 361 87.07 9.60 -24.13
C PHE A 361 86.09 9.24 -25.27
N ILE A 362 86.56 9.17 -26.52
CA ILE A 362 85.70 8.83 -27.66
C ILE A 362 85.16 7.39 -27.56
N ASN A 363 85.97 6.45 -27.07
CA ASN A 363 85.48 5.09 -26.79
C ASN A 363 84.39 5.08 -25.72
N ASP A 364 84.56 5.85 -24.65
CA ASP A 364 83.53 5.98 -23.60
C ASP A 364 82.27 6.69 -24.11
N PHE A 365 82.43 7.71 -24.97
CA PHE A 365 81.32 8.40 -25.60
C PHE A 365 80.51 7.45 -26.49
N ASN A 366 81.19 6.70 -27.36
CA ASN A 366 80.54 5.71 -28.24
C ASN A 366 79.88 4.59 -27.42
N SER A 367 80.52 4.13 -26.34
CA SER A 367 79.95 3.15 -25.40
C SER A 367 78.71 3.70 -24.69
N PHE A 368 78.70 4.99 -24.35
CA PHE A 368 77.56 5.64 -23.71
C PHE A 368 76.34 5.72 -24.63
N ILE A 369 76.52 5.82 -25.96
CA ILE A 369 75.40 5.72 -26.90
C ILE A 369 74.73 4.34 -26.79
N SER A 370 75.49 3.26 -26.69
CA SER A 370 74.94 1.92 -26.44
C SER A 370 74.20 1.84 -25.10
N ILE A 371 74.73 2.48 -24.03
CA ILE A 371 74.02 2.60 -22.75
C ILE A 371 72.67 3.33 -22.90
N MET A 372 72.61 4.33 -23.80
CA MET A 372 71.38 5.06 -24.10
C MET A 372 70.37 4.22 -24.91
N GLU A 373 70.83 3.29 -25.75
CA GLU A 373 69.99 2.32 -26.47
C GLU A 373 69.47 1.20 -25.54
N ASP A 374 70.21 0.87 -24.48
CA ASP A 374 69.81 -0.14 -23.51
C ASP A 374 68.63 0.30 -22.61
N LYS A 375 67.86 -0.68 -22.13
CA LYS A 375 66.79 -0.50 -21.14
C LYS A 375 67.34 -0.36 -19.72
N ASN A 376 68.17 0.65 -19.49
CA ASN A 376 68.60 1.03 -18.14
C ASN A 376 67.67 2.09 -17.54
N SER A 377 67.76 2.31 -16.22
CA SER A 377 67.03 3.39 -15.54
C SER A 377 67.57 4.77 -15.96
N ALA A 378 66.72 5.80 -15.88
CA ALA A 378 67.16 7.16 -16.21
C ALA A 378 68.24 7.67 -15.26
N SER A 379 68.20 7.28 -13.98
CA SER A 379 69.22 7.61 -12.98
C SER A 379 70.58 7.01 -13.32
N PHE A 380 70.63 5.75 -13.74
CA PHE A 380 71.87 5.10 -14.19
C PHE A 380 72.46 5.81 -15.41
N LYS A 381 71.60 6.17 -16.37
CA LYS A 381 72.02 6.92 -17.58
C LYS A 381 72.60 8.29 -17.21
N LEU A 382 71.98 9.00 -16.27
CA LEU A 382 72.50 10.27 -15.78
C LEU A 382 73.86 10.11 -15.10
N GLU A 383 74.02 9.11 -14.22
CA GLU A 383 75.27 8.84 -13.52
C GLU A 383 76.42 8.61 -14.52
N LYS A 384 76.18 7.74 -15.51
CA LYS A 384 77.16 7.44 -16.56
C LYS A 384 77.44 8.62 -17.49
N PHE A 385 76.44 9.47 -17.73
CA PHE A 385 76.66 10.72 -18.46
C PHE A 385 77.57 11.69 -17.70
N ASN A 386 77.40 11.81 -16.38
CA ASN A 386 78.23 12.69 -15.56
C ASN A 386 79.69 12.21 -15.52
N GLU A 387 79.93 10.90 -15.42
CA GLU A 387 81.27 10.32 -15.55
C GLU A 387 81.91 10.67 -16.91
N LEU A 388 81.13 10.58 -18.00
CA LEU A 388 81.58 10.95 -19.34
C LEU A 388 81.88 12.46 -19.46
N SER A 389 81.05 13.31 -18.86
CA SER A 389 81.23 14.77 -18.86
C SER A 389 82.53 15.18 -18.18
N LEU A 390 82.89 14.55 -17.06
CA LEU A 390 84.17 14.80 -16.37
C LEU A 390 85.38 14.42 -17.23
N LYS A 391 85.30 13.31 -17.98
CA LYS A 391 86.37 12.91 -18.90
C LYS A 391 86.55 13.92 -20.04
N LYS A 392 85.46 14.46 -20.56
CA LYS A 392 85.49 15.54 -21.56
C LYS A 392 86.17 16.80 -21.03
N GLU A 393 85.81 17.24 -19.83
CA GLU A 393 86.41 18.42 -19.21
C GLU A 393 87.92 18.25 -19.03
N ASN A 394 88.35 17.09 -18.55
CA ASN A 394 89.77 16.77 -18.43
C ASN A 394 90.49 16.81 -19.79
N LEU A 395 89.90 16.24 -20.83
CA LEU A 395 90.47 16.32 -22.19
C LEU A 395 90.56 17.77 -22.67
N SER A 396 89.49 18.56 -22.51
CA SER A 396 89.46 19.96 -22.90
C SER A 396 90.55 20.78 -22.19
N PHE A 397 90.76 20.53 -20.90
CA PHE A 397 91.80 21.18 -20.11
C PHE A 397 93.19 20.87 -20.66
N VAL A 398 93.49 19.59 -20.91
CA VAL A 398 94.79 19.19 -21.47
C VAL A 398 95.01 19.79 -22.86
N LEU A 399 94.00 19.77 -23.73
CA LEU A 399 94.11 20.37 -25.07
C LEU A 399 94.40 21.87 -25.01
N GLN A 400 93.83 22.58 -24.04
CA GLN A 400 94.07 24.00 -23.83
C GLN A 400 95.46 24.28 -23.26
N ASP A 401 95.91 23.50 -22.27
CA ASP A 401 97.25 23.62 -21.70
C ASP A 401 98.35 23.38 -22.75
N GLU A 402 98.20 22.33 -23.55
CA GLU A 402 99.12 22.00 -24.64
C GLU A 402 99.18 23.11 -25.71
N LEU A 403 98.05 23.79 -25.98
CA LEU A 403 98.00 24.94 -26.90
C LEU A 403 98.81 26.11 -26.34
N ILE A 404 98.63 26.43 -25.06
CA ILE A 404 99.33 27.53 -24.38
C ILE A 404 100.83 27.27 -24.33
N ASN A 405 101.21 26.01 -24.13
CA ASN A 405 102.60 25.57 -23.99
C ASN A 405 103.29 25.21 -25.33
N ASN A 406 102.64 25.42 -26.49
CA ASN A 406 103.16 25.13 -27.84
C ASN A 406 103.71 23.70 -28.02
N ILE A 407 103.03 22.69 -27.45
CA ILE A 407 103.44 21.29 -27.61
C ILE A 407 103.21 20.84 -29.07
N SER A 408 104.13 20.06 -29.66
CA SER A 408 104.00 19.57 -31.04
C SER A 408 102.84 18.57 -31.17
N ARG A 409 102.09 18.68 -32.27
CA ARG A 409 100.88 17.89 -32.55
C ARG A 409 100.83 17.43 -33.99
N GLU A 410 101.16 16.17 -34.20
CA GLU A 410 101.28 15.57 -35.54
C GLU A 410 100.39 14.33 -35.69
N ASN A 411 99.80 13.85 -34.60
CA ASN A 411 99.01 12.63 -34.58
C ASN A 411 97.54 12.90 -34.86
N LYS A 412 96.90 12.00 -35.61
CA LYS A 412 95.46 12.04 -35.92
C LYS A 412 94.69 10.99 -35.11
N LEU A 413 93.44 11.31 -34.79
CA LEU A 413 92.50 10.34 -34.23
C LEU A 413 92.14 9.30 -35.31
N ASN A 414 92.09 8.02 -34.93
CA ASN A 414 91.74 6.91 -35.82
C ASN A 414 90.43 6.21 -35.43
N ILE A 415 89.61 6.87 -34.62
CA ILE A 415 88.33 6.37 -34.11
C ILE A 415 87.26 7.36 -34.54
N SER A 416 86.20 6.86 -35.18
CA SER A 416 85.04 7.66 -35.56
C SER A 416 84.14 7.95 -34.37
N ILE A 417 83.58 9.14 -34.32
CA ILE A 417 82.59 9.54 -33.32
C ILE A 417 81.21 9.10 -33.83
N TYR A 418 80.45 8.38 -33.00
CA TYR A 418 79.13 7.88 -33.39
C TYR A 418 78.05 8.97 -33.28
N ASP A 419 77.15 9.01 -34.27
CA ASP A 419 76.00 9.93 -34.26
C ASP A 419 74.98 9.60 -33.15
N VAL A 420 74.35 10.63 -32.60
CA VAL A 420 73.30 10.49 -31.57
C VAL A 420 71.92 10.48 -32.23
N ASN A 421 71.46 9.30 -32.65
CA ASN A 421 70.19 9.11 -33.40
C ASN A 421 69.08 8.44 -32.56
N LEU A 422 68.76 9.01 -31.39
CA LEU A 422 67.74 8.49 -30.47
C LEU A 422 66.54 9.45 -30.37
N PRO A 423 65.28 8.94 -30.32
CA PRO A 423 64.11 9.79 -30.20
C PRO A 423 63.84 10.20 -28.75
N LYS A 424 63.36 11.44 -28.57
CA LYS A 424 62.78 11.89 -27.29
C LYS A 424 61.41 11.26 -27.07
N PHE A 425 61.04 11.10 -25.81
CA PHE A 425 59.68 10.72 -25.43
C PHE A 425 58.79 11.95 -25.23
N ASN A 426 57.58 11.93 -25.79
CA ASN A 426 56.58 12.97 -25.55
C ASN A 426 55.93 12.81 -24.16
N ILE A 427 55.58 13.96 -23.57
CA ILE A 427 54.82 14.07 -22.33
C ILE A 427 53.49 14.74 -22.68
N GLU A 428 52.38 14.03 -22.48
CA GLU A 428 51.03 14.55 -22.66
C GLU A 428 50.28 14.53 -21.33
N TYR A 429 49.63 15.64 -21.00
CA TYR A 429 48.75 15.75 -19.84
C TYR A 429 47.31 15.80 -20.33
N LYS A 430 46.49 14.85 -19.91
CA LYS A 430 45.06 14.82 -20.21
C LYS A 430 44.29 15.28 -18.97
N ASN A 431 43.29 16.13 -19.21
CA ASN A 431 42.35 16.55 -18.16
C ASN A 431 41.07 15.75 -18.31
N TYR A 432 40.69 15.06 -17.22
CA TYR A 432 39.48 14.25 -17.17
C TYR A 432 38.42 14.96 -16.31
N THR A 433 37.17 14.88 -16.76
CA THR A 433 35.99 15.40 -16.04
C THR A 433 34.91 14.33 -16.01
N LEU A 434 34.19 14.23 -14.89
CA LEU A 434 33.07 13.32 -14.70
C LEU A 434 31.79 14.10 -14.44
N ASP A 435 30.72 13.76 -15.15
CA ASP A 435 29.36 14.25 -14.86
C ASP A 435 28.58 13.18 -14.08
N PHE A 436 28.89 13.08 -12.79
CA PHE A 436 28.23 12.13 -11.88
C PHE A 436 27.01 12.77 -11.24
N VAL A 437 25.86 12.10 -11.35
CA VAL A 437 24.59 12.51 -10.75
C VAL A 437 24.07 11.37 -9.88
N LEU A 438 23.86 11.66 -8.60
CA LEU A 438 23.20 10.76 -7.65
C LEU A 438 21.71 11.12 -7.60
N GLY A 439 20.84 10.12 -7.84
CA GLY A 439 19.39 10.28 -7.78
C GLY A 439 18.91 10.70 -6.39
N GLU A 440 17.74 11.31 -6.31
CA GLU A 440 17.09 11.59 -5.02
C GLU A 440 16.43 10.30 -4.48
N PRO A 441 16.52 10.02 -3.17
CA PRO A 441 15.87 8.86 -2.58
C PRO A 441 14.35 9.01 -2.60
N SER A 442 13.65 7.90 -2.84
CA SER A 442 12.20 7.80 -2.71
C SER A 442 11.79 7.81 -1.23
N PRO A 443 10.58 8.29 -0.89
CA PRO A 443 10.03 8.12 0.46
C PRO A 443 9.91 6.64 0.83
N ILE A 444 10.13 6.30 2.10
CA ILE A 444 10.06 4.92 2.60
C ILE A 444 8.70 4.68 3.27
N CYS A 445 8.02 3.62 2.83
CA CYS A 445 6.76 3.17 3.39
C CYS A 445 7.00 1.85 4.15
N CYS A 446 6.40 1.71 5.33
CA CYS A 446 6.54 0.51 6.14
C CYS A 446 5.17 -0.09 6.49
N LEU A 447 5.05 -1.41 6.34
CA LEU A 447 3.84 -2.17 6.69
C LEU A 447 4.26 -3.56 7.19
N HIS A 448 3.72 -4.01 8.33
CA HIS A 448 3.94 -5.34 8.89
C HIS A 448 5.43 -5.74 9.07
N ASN A 449 6.26 -4.83 9.56
CA ASN A 449 7.71 -4.94 9.74
C ASN A 449 8.53 -5.01 8.44
N GLU A 450 7.91 -4.73 7.28
CA GLU A 450 8.60 -4.62 6.00
C GLU A 450 8.57 -3.17 5.53
N CYS A 451 9.75 -2.64 5.19
CA CYS A 451 9.92 -1.29 4.67
C CYS A 451 10.44 -1.35 3.23
N TYR A 452 9.89 -0.49 2.37
CA TYR A 452 10.18 -0.43 0.94
C TYR A 452 9.95 1.00 0.43
N ASP A 453 10.43 1.29 -0.78
CA ASP A 453 10.10 2.54 -1.45
C ASP A 453 8.58 2.65 -1.62
N CYS A 454 8.00 3.78 -1.23
CA CYS A 454 6.57 4.02 -1.37
C CYS A 454 6.11 3.81 -2.82
N ILE A 455 4.96 3.14 -2.99
CA ILE A 455 4.42 2.78 -4.28
C ILE A 455 3.66 3.97 -4.89
N ASP A 456 4.20 4.52 -5.98
CA ASP A 456 3.54 5.60 -6.74
C ASP A 456 2.83 5.10 -8.02
N ASP A 457 2.88 3.80 -8.31
CA ASP A 457 2.21 3.22 -9.48
C ASP A 457 0.69 3.10 -9.27
N ALA A 458 -0.07 3.81 -10.10
CA ALA A 458 -1.53 3.84 -10.07
C ALA A 458 -2.19 2.52 -10.54
N SER A 459 -1.46 1.67 -11.25
CA SER A 459 -1.95 0.42 -11.86
C SER A 459 -1.83 -0.82 -10.97
N LEU A 460 -1.17 -0.70 -9.81
CA LEU A 460 -0.94 -1.79 -8.87
C LEU A 460 -1.92 -1.76 -7.69
N ASN A 461 -2.27 -2.93 -7.15
CA ASN A 461 -3.07 -3.07 -5.93
C ASN A 461 -4.40 -2.30 -5.97
N TYR A 462 -5.19 -2.49 -7.03
CA TYR A 462 -6.48 -1.81 -7.17
C TYR A 462 -7.38 -2.05 -5.94
N PRO A 463 -7.93 -0.99 -5.33
CA PRO A 463 -8.75 -1.11 -4.14
C PRO A 463 -10.03 -1.90 -4.41
N ILE A 464 -10.48 -2.63 -3.41
CA ILE A 464 -11.72 -3.39 -3.45
C ILE A 464 -12.81 -2.59 -2.74
N ILE A 465 -13.92 -2.38 -3.43
CA ILE A 465 -15.11 -1.73 -2.90
C ILE A 465 -16.21 -2.77 -2.73
N PHE A 466 -16.59 -3.04 -1.48
CA PHE A 466 -17.75 -3.84 -1.14
C PHE A 466 -19.02 -3.00 -1.20
N VAL A 467 -20.00 -3.44 -2.01
CA VAL A 467 -21.26 -2.74 -2.24
C VAL A 467 -22.43 -3.58 -1.72
N HIS A 468 -23.00 -3.19 -0.58
CA HIS A 468 -24.08 -3.93 0.09
C HIS A 468 -25.42 -3.86 -0.66
N GLY A 469 -26.36 -4.70 -0.23
CA GLY A 469 -27.71 -4.82 -0.79
C GLY A 469 -28.78 -3.91 -0.19
N HIS A 470 -30.04 -4.27 -0.46
CA HIS A 470 -31.24 -3.58 0.03
C HIS A 470 -31.36 -3.69 1.55
N SER A 471 -31.59 -2.57 2.24
CA SER A 471 -31.86 -2.60 3.68
C SER A 471 -33.32 -3.00 3.92
N PHE A 472 -33.54 -4.06 4.70
CA PHE A 472 -34.83 -4.74 4.82
C PHE A 472 -35.98 -3.91 5.43
N ASN A 473 -35.73 -2.72 5.98
CA ASN A 473 -36.78 -1.87 6.60
C ASN A 473 -36.38 -0.39 6.69
N GLU A 474 -37.28 0.51 6.27
CA GLU A 474 -37.12 1.97 6.35
C GLU A 474 -36.90 2.52 7.77
N LYS A 475 -37.35 1.76 8.77
CA LYS A 475 -37.25 2.08 10.20
C LYS A 475 -36.02 1.49 10.88
N ILE A 476 -35.21 0.73 10.15
CA ILE A 476 -33.94 0.16 10.61
C ILE A 476 -32.80 1.06 10.11
N SER A 477 -31.81 1.29 10.97
CA SER A 477 -30.64 2.10 10.68
C SER A 477 -29.89 1.57 9.44
N PRO A 478 -29.56 2.40 8.43
CA PRO A 478 -28.71 2.03 7.29
C PRO A 478 -27.40 1.34 7.67
N GLU A 479 -26.93 1.59 8.89
CA GLU A 479 -25.73 1.03 9.51
C GLU A 479 -25.76 -0.50 9.66
N LEU A 480 -26.93 -1.14 9.61
CA LEU A 480 -27.01 -2.61 9.59
C LEU A 480 -26.70 -3.20 8.20
N SER A 481 -26.88 -2.43 7.12
CA SER A 481 -26.43 -2.85 5.79
C SER A 481 -24.92 -2.71 5.62
N MET A 482 -24.31 -1.79 6.37
CA MET A 482 -22.87 -1.58 6.42
C MET A 482 -22.16 -2.85 6.93
N ASP A 483 -22.67 -3.51 7.96
CA ASP A 483 -22.04 -4.70 8.55
C ASP A 483 -22.09 -5.98 7.67
N SER A 484 -22.72 -5.93 6.50
CA SER A 484 -22.91 -7.11 5.62
C SER A 484 -21.58 -7.72 5.15
N PHE A 485 -20.59 -6.88 4.85
CA PHE A 485 -19.30 -7.28 4.29
C PHE A 485 -18.15 -7.28 5.30
N GLY A 486 -18.38 -6.85 6.56
CA GLY A 486 -17.30 -6.72 7.55
C GLY A 486 -16.60 -8.04 7.84
N GLY A 487 -17.34 -9.15 7.74
CA GLY A 487 -16.78 -10.49 7.83
C GLY A 487 -15.83 -10.84 6.67
N MET A 488 -16.14 -10.41 5.44
CA MET A 488 -15.27 -10.60 4.27
C MET A 488 -14.04 -9.70 4.33
N ALA A 489 -14.21 -8.41 4.61
CA ALA A 489 -13.09 -7.46 4.74
C ALA A 489 -12.10 -7.91 5.83
N GLY A 490 -12.60 -8.26 7.01
CA GLY A 490 -11.77 -8.75 8.10
C GLY A 490 -11.14 -10.13 7.85
N GLN A 491 -11.70 -10.97 6.97
CA GLN A 491 -11.07 -12.23 6.58
C GLN A 491 -9.98 -12.00 5.52
N LEU A 492 -10.19 -11.08 4.56
CA LEU A 492 -9.15 -10.69 3.60
C LEU A 492 -7.91 -10.15 4.30
N GLU A 493 -8.09 -9.23 5.26
CA GLU A 493 -6.98 -8.67 6.03
C GLU A 493 -6.21 -9.75 6.81
N LYS A 494 -6.91 -10.73 7.42
CA LYS A 494 -6.28 -11.86 8.12
C LYS A 494 -5.48 -12.77 7.20
N ASP A 495 -5.92 -12.92 5.97
CA ASP A 495 -5.25 -13.75 4.97
C ASP A 495 -3.94 -13.10 4.46
N GLY A 496 -3.74 -11.80 4.70
CA GLY A 496 -2.56 -11.03 4.30
C GLY A 496 -2.69 -10.41 2.90
N GLY A 497 -1.99 -9.28 2.68
CA GLY A 497 -2.00 -8.54 1.40
C GLY A 497 -3.17 -7.59 1.20
N TYR A 498 -4.04 -7.44 2.21
CA TYR A 498 -5.20 -6.54 2.20
C TYR A 498 -5.20 -5.68 3.46
N LEU A 499 -5.65 -4.42 3.35
CA LEU A 499 -5.84 -3.52 4.47
C LEU A 499 -7.30 -3.07 4.52
N ASP A 500 -8.00 -3.44 5.59
CA ASP A 500 -9.37 -2.98 5.83
C ASP A 500 -9.34 -1.51 6.25
N ALA A 501 -9.81 -0.62 5.37
CA ALA A 501 -9.95 0.82 5.62
C ALA A 501 -11.33 1.19 6.17
N GLY A 502 -12.23 0.21 6.34
CA GLY A 502 -13.58 0.40 6.86
C GLY A 502 -14.51 1.12 5.90
N TYR A 503 -15.47 1.84 6.48
CA TYR A 503 -16.59 2.42 5.72
C TYR A 503 -16.29 3.76 5.10
N PHE A 504 -16.64 3.87 3.82
CA PHE A 504 -16.63 5.11 3.07
C PHE A 504 -18.05 5.53 2.72
N TYR A 505 -18.36 6.77 3.08
CA TYR A 505 -19.57 7.49 2.71
C TYR A 505 -19.19 8.59 1.72
N ARG A 506 -20.17 9.38 1.28
CA ARG A 506 -19.93 10.57 0.47
C ARG A 506 -19.11 11.59 1.27
N SER A 507 -17.81 11.66 1.04
CA SER A 507 -16.93 12.69 1.61
C SER A 507 -16.41 13.60 0.51
N GLN A 508 -16.22 14.87 0.86
CA GLN A 508 -15.62 15.85 -0.04
C GLN A 508 -14.11 15.70 -0.06
N TYR A 509 -13.55 15.91 -1.24
CA TYR A 509 -12.12 15.93 -1.51
C TYR A 509 -11.40 16.92 -0.60
N ASP A 510 -10.37 16.46 0.08
CA ASP A 510 -9.29 17.31 0.56
C ASP A 510 -8.08 17.15 -0.38
N GLU A 511 -7.54 18.27 -0.87
CA GLU A 511 -6.38 18.27 -1.77
C GLU A 511 -5.15 17.59 -1.13
N GLY A 512 -5.02 17.66 0.20
CA GLY A 512 -3.97 16.99 0.98
C GLY A 512 -4.11 15.47 1.05
N SER A 513 -5.27 14.91 0.71
CA SER A 513 -5.60 13.50 0.90
C SER A 513 -5.38 12.62 -0.34
N LYS A 514 -4.63 13.09 -1.35
CA LYS A 514 -4.40 12.29 -2.57
C LYS A 514 -3.39 11.18 -2.33
N GLY A 515 -3.76 9.95 -2.63
CA GLY A 515 -2.82 8.82 -2.70
C GLY A 515 -2.36 8.24 -1.36
N TYR A 516 -2.71 8.84 -0.22
CA TYR A 516 -2.14 8.45 1.07
C TYR A 516 -2.38 6.97 1.43
N LEU A 517 -3.47 6.33 1.01
CA LEU A 517 -3.70 4.92 1.34
C LEU A 517 -3.00 3.95 0.38
N GLY A 518 -2.66 4.34 -0.84
CA GLY A 518 -2.20 3.40 -1.87
C GLY A 518 -0.69 3.31 -2.07
N ARG A 519 0.09 3.96 -1.19
CA ARG A 519 1.56 3.93 -1.22
C ARG A 519 2.17 2.70 -0.56
N VAL A 520 1.37 1.92 0.16
CA VAL A 520 1.80 0.65 0.76
C VAL A 520 1.53 -0.54 -0.16
N ASN A 521 2.33 -1.60 -0.01
CA ASN A 521 2.19 -2.87 -0.72
C ASN A 521 1.05 -3.71 -0.13
N SER A 522 -0.17 -3.17 -0.17
CA SER A 522 -1.38 -3.83 0.29
C SER A 522 -2.58 -3.34 -0.52
N THR A 523 -3.53 -4.24 -0.78
CA THR A 523 -4.77 -3.88 -1.45
C THR A 523 -5.74 -3.25 -0.44
N ILE A 524 -6.13 -2.01 -0.68
CA ILE A 524 -7.05 -1.30 0.21
C ILE A 524 -8.47 -1.85 0.01
N VAL A 525 -9.10 -2.24 1.11
CA VAL A 525 -10.46 -2.78 1.14
C VAL A 525 -11.37 -1.75 1.80
N VAL A 526 -12.45 -1.41 1.11
CA VAL A 526 -13.41 -0.38 1.51
C VAL A 526 -14.81 -0.94 1.46
N GLU A 527 -15.61 -0.57 2.44
CA GLU A 527 -17.03 -0.88 2.49
C GLU A 527 -17.85 0.36 2.15
N ALA A 528 -18.54 0.35 1.02
CA ALA A 528 -19.32 1.48 0.53
C ALA A 528 -20.74 1.46 1.11
N THR A 529 -21.22 2.64 1.54
CA THR A 529 -22.65 2.85 1.83
C THR A 529 -23.21 4.03 1.04
N TYR A 530 -24.23 3.74 0.22
CA TYR A 530 -24.94 4.74 -0.58
C TYR A 530 -26.25 5.21 0.08
N TYR A 531 -26.61 4.69 1.26
CA TYR A 531 -27.83 5.10 1.97
C TYR A 531 -27.68 6.39 2.78
N ILE A 532 -26.44 6.73 3.13
CA ILE A 532 -26.13 7.82 4.05
C ILE A 532 -25.58 9.00 3.24
N ASP A 533 -26.20 10.16 3.42
CA ASP A 533 -25.71 11.44 2.91
C ASP A 533 -25.19 12.29 4.07
N THR A 534 -24.12 13.03 3.83
CA THR A 534 -23.51 13.95 4.80
C THR A 534 -23.99 15.36 4.52
N VAL A 535 -24.78 15.91 5.43
CA VAL A 535 -25.17 17.32 5.40
C VAL A 535 -24.30 18.06 6.40
N VAL A 536 -23.40 18.92 5.92
CA VAL A 536 -22.70 19.87 6.77
C VAL A 536 -23.71 20.94 7.19
N THR A 537 -23.99 21.06 8.47
CA THR A 537 -24.87 22.09 9.02
C THR A 537 -24.14 23.42 9.11
N ASP A 538 -24.88 24.52 9.25
CA ASP A 538 -24.34 25.89 9.26
C ASP A 538 -23.31 26.15 10.39
N ASP A 539 -23.24 25.28 11.40
CA ASP A 539 -22.27 25.32 12.50
C ASP A 539 -21.00 24.48 12.26
N GLY A 540 -20.85 23.90 11.07
CA GLY A 540 -19.71 23.06 10.71
C GLY A 540 -19.80 21.61 11.19
N SER A 541 -20.88 21.22 11.90
CA SER A 541 -21.09 19.82 12.26
C SER A 541 -21.65 19.02 11.07
N PHE A 542 -21.36 17.72 11.02
CA PHE A 542 -21.89 16.82 9.99
C PHE A 542 -23.10 16.07 10.53
N MET A 543 -24.20 16.12 9.78
CA MET A 543 -25.41 15.34 10.03
C MET A 543 -25.49 14.21 9.01
N LEU A 544 -25.46 12.97 9.48
CA LEU A 544 -25.76 11.81 8.65
C LEU A 544 -27.27 11.76 8.44
N THR A 545 -27.72 11.85 7.19
CA THR A 545 -29.12 11.70 6.84
C THR A 545 -29.31 10.47 5.97
N SER A 546 -30.18 9.58 6.42
CA SER A 546 -30.62 8.43 5.64
C SER A 546 -31.75 8.88 4.73
N LYS A 547 -31.63 8.67 3.42
CA LYS A 547 -32.75 8.89 2.50
C LYS A 547 -32.87 7.72 1.54
N TRP A 548 -34.02 7.06 1.63
CA TRP A 548 -34.48 6.05 0.69
C TRP A 548 -34.79 6.72 -0.64
N GLU A 549 -34.11 6.29 -1.71
CA GLU A 549 -34.09 6.95 -3.01
C GLU A 549 -34.01 5.91 -4.13
N SER A 550 -34.22 6.32 -5.38
CA SER A 550 -34.11 5.42 -6.54
C SER A 550 -32.70 4.83 -6.66
N ILE A 551 -32.62 3.62 -7.23
CA ILE A 551 -31.36 2.95 -7.56
C ILE A 551 -30.46 3.83 -8.45
N ASP A 552 -31.06 4.66 -9.31
CA ASP A 552 -30.34 5.66 -10.11
C ASP A 552 -29.55 6.64 -9.23
N THR A 553 -30.11 7.09 -8.11
CA THR A 553 -29.43 8.00 -7.17
C THR A 553 -28.32 7.28 -6.42
N TYR A 554 -28.54 6.02 -6.05
CA TYR A 554 -27.50 5.18 -5.43
C TYR A 554 -26.34 4.93 -6.38
N ALA A 555 -26.59 4.79 -7.67
CA ALA A 555 -25.53 4.67 -8.68
C ALA A 555 -24.68 5.96 -8.76
N SER A 556 -25.30 7.14 -8.68
CA SER A 556 -24.56 8.40 -8.59
C SER A 556 -23.74 8.52 -7.31
N ARG A 557 -24.26 8.08 -6.16
CA ARG A 557 -23.51 8.07 -4.91
C ARG A 557 -22.35 7.07 -4.95
N LEU A 558 -22.54 5.92 -5.58
CA LEU A 558 -21.46 4.96 -5.82
C LEU A 558 -20.36 5.58 -6.69
N ASN A 559 -20.69 6.40 -7.70
CA ASN A 559 -19.69 7.13 -8.47
C ASN A 559 -18.82 8.06 -7.61
N ASP A 560 -19.45 8.81 -6.71
CA ASP A 560 -18.72 9.69 -5.77
C ASP A 560 -17.77 8.87 -4.89
N ILE A 561 -18.23 7.71 -4.39
CA ILE A 561 -17.42 6.80 -3.58
C ILE A 561 -16.25 6.22 -4.40
N VAL A 562 -16.50 5.71 -5.61
CA VAL A 562 -15.45 5.17 -6.50
C VAL A 562 -14.40 6.24 -6.79
N SER A 563 -14.85 7.46 -7.08
CA SER A 563 -13.96 8.59 -7.37
C SER A 563 -13.12 8.97 -6.15
N ASN A 564 -13.71 8.97 -4.95
CA ASN A 564 -12.99 9.24 -3.70
C ASN A 564 -11.98 8.12 -3.37
N VAL A 565 -12.38 6.86 -3.48
CA VAL A 565 -11.49 5.70 -3.24
C VAL A 565 -10.29 5.74 -4.20
N LYS A 566 -10.50 6.00 -5.49
CA LYS A 566 -9.39 6.21 -6.44
C LYS A 566 -8.50 7.38 -6.05
N TYR A 567 -9.09 8.48 -5.60
CA TYR A 567 -8.35 9.67 -5.22
C TYR A 567 -7.45 9.44 -4.00
N ILE A 568 -7.98 8.87 -2.91
CA ILE A 568 -7.23 8.64 -1.67
C ILE A 568 -6.22 7.49 -1.78
N THR A 569 -6.46 6.53 -2.69
CA THR A 569 -5.51 5.44 -2.96
C THR A 569 -4.53 5.79 -4.07
N GLY A 570 -4.79 6.85 -4.85
CA GLY A 570 -3.97 7.20 -6.00
C GLY A 570 -4.06 6.19 -7.16
N LYS A 571 -5.01 5.26 -7.10
CA LYS A 571 -5.18 4.20 -8.12
C LYS A 571 -6.13 4.65 -9.23
N ASP A 572 -5.88 4.17 -10.43
CA ASP A 572 -6.67 4.55 -11.61
C ASP A 572 -7.92 3.67 -11.81
N LYS A 573 -8.00 2.51 -11.15
CA LYS A 573 -9.18 1.63 -11.17
C LYS A 573 -9.51 1.05 -9.80
N VAL A 574 -10.70 0.47 -9.69
CA VAL A 574 -11.17 -0.27 -8.51
C VAL A 574 -11.74 -1.64 -8.91
N ILE A 575 -11.81 -2.55 -7.94
CA ILE A 575 -12.55 -3.81 -8.05
C ILE A 575 -13.84 -3.68 -7.25
N ILE A 576 -14.99 -4.01 -7.83
CA ILE A 576 -16.27 -3.98 -7.10
C ILE A 576 -16.70 -5.39 -6.75
N VAL A 577 -17.02 -5.62 -5.47
CA VAL A 577 -17.70 -6.82 -5.00
C VAL A 577 -19.07 -6.43 -4.47
N ALA A 578 -20.12 -6.83 -5.17
CA ALA A 578 -21.47 -6.39 -4.87
C ALA A 578 -22.39 -7.55 -4.47
N HIS A 579 -23.33 -7.29 -3.57
CA HIS A 579 -24.32 -8.27 -3.10
C HIS A 579 -25.75 -7.77 -3.28
N SER A 580 -26.66 -8.67 -3.65
CA SER A 580 -28.09 -8.39 -3.78
C SER A 580 -28.37 -7.14 -4.64
N MET A 581 -29.14 -6.16 -4.14
CA MET A 581 -29.41 -4.89 -4.83
C MET A 581 -28.14 -4.11 -5.20
N GLY A 582 -27.04 -4.25 -4.44
CA GLY A 582 -25.77 -3.56 -4.72
C GLY A 582 -25.22 -3.86 -6.11
N GLY A 583 -25.51 -5.05 -6.67
CA GLY A 583 -25.14 -5.37 -8.05
C GLY A 583 -25.98 -4.63 -9.09
N LEU A 584 -27.26 -4.33 -8.78
CA LEU A 584 -28.09 -3.48 -9.65
C LEU A 584 -27.61 -2.03 -9.63
N VAL A 585 -27.23 -1.53 -8.45
CA VAL A 585 -26.59 -0.21 -8.28
C VAL A 585 -25.29 -0.15 -9.10
N THR A 586 -24.46 -1.18 -9.01
CA THR A 586 -23.19 -1.29 -9.76
C THR A 586 -23.43 -1.32 -11.27
N ARG A 587 -24.39 -2.13 -11.75
CA ARG A 587 -24.73 -2.17 -13.18
C ARG A 587 -25.27 -0.83 -13.68
N LYS A 588 -26.08 -0.15 -12.87
CA LYS A 588 -26.59 1.18 -13.23
C LYS A 588 -25.48 2.23 -13.23
N TYR A 589 -24.54 2.17 -12.29
CA TYR A 589 -23.34 3.01 -12.27
C TYR A 589 -22.58 2.91 -13.60
N ILE A 590 -22.34 1.69 -14.10
CA ILE A 590 -21.64 1.46 -15.37
C ILE A 590 -22.39 2.08 -16.55
N GLN A 591 -23.72 1.96 -16.58
CA GLN A 591 -24.53 2.59 -17.64
C GLN A 591 -24.45 4.12 -17.64
N LEU A 592 -24.29 4.74 -16.48
CA LEU A 592 -24.26 6.20 -16.33
C LEU A 592 -22.86 6.79 -16.53
N TYR A 593 -21.82 6.09 -16.08
CA TYR A 593 -20.46 6.64 -15.94
C TYR A 593 -19.39 5.87 -16.73
N GLY A 594 -19.73 4.74 -17.34
CA GLY A 594 -18.80 3.90 -18.08
C GLY A 594 -18.02 2.91 -17.21
N GLU A 595 -17.07 2.22 -17.83
CA GLU A 595 -16.28 1.14 -17.23
C GLU A 595 -14.83 1.52 -16.92
N ASP A 596 -14.34 2.68 -17.37
CA ASP A 596 -12.92 3.08 -17.32
C ASP A 596 -12.31 3.07 -15.90
N SER A 597 -13.14 3.22 -14.87
CA SER A 597 -12.70 3.20 -13.47
C SER A 597 -12.74 1.80 -12.83
N LEU A 598 -13.12 0.77 -13.57
CA LEU A 598 -13.30 -0.59 -13.07
C LEU A 598 -12.29 -1.54 -13.70
N GLU A 599 -11.66 -2.35 -12.86
CA GLU A 599 -10.82 -3.45 -13.34
C GLU A 599 -11.66 -4.73 -13.57
N LYS A 600 -12.52 -5.07 -12.60
CA LYS A 600 -13.39 -6.25 -12.67
C LYS A 600 -14.50 -6.14 -11.63
N ILE A 601 -15.52 -6.98 -11.77
CA ILE A 601 -16.69 -7.01 -10.89
C ILE A 601 -16.97 -8.44 -10.42
N VAL A 602 -17.25 -8.60 -9.12
CA VAL A 602 -17.78 -9.83 -8.54
C VAL A 602 -19.18 -9.55 -8.01
N LEU A 603 -20.15 -10.32 -8.49
CA LEU A 603 -21.58 -10.19 -8.20
C LEU A 603 -22.03 -11.40 -7.38
N ILE A 604 -22.71 -11.19 -6.26
CA ILE A 604 -23.12 -12.25 -5.33
C ILE A 604 -24.63 -12.20 -5.12
N GLY A 605 -25.37 -13.19 -5.64
CA GLY A 605 -26.83 -13.29 -5.42
C GLY A 605 -27.63 -12.12 -5.99
N ILE A 606 -27.22 -11.54 -7.11
CA ILE A 606 -27.84 -10.32 -7.66
C ILE A 606 -29.17 -10.64 -8.34
N PRO A 607 -30.27 -9.90 -8.11
CA PRO A 607 -31.51 -10.04 -8.87
C PRO A 607 -31.41 -9.39 -10.26
N ASN A 608 -30.54 -9.90 -11.12
CA ASN A 608 -30.21 -9.31 -12.42
C ASN A 608 -31.42 -9.10 -13.35
N HIS A 609 -32.43 -9.98 -13.27
CA HIS A 609 -33.70 -9.85 -13.99
C HIS A 609 -34.87 -9.51 -13.06
N GLY A 610 -34.58 -8.91 -11.90
CA GLY A 610 -35.56 -8.49 -10.90
C GLY A 610 -36.11 -9.63 -10.04
N VAL A 611 -36.81 -9.28 -8.97
CA VAL A 611 -37.50 -10.22 -8.08
C VAL A 611 -38.97 -10.37 -8.50
N ASP A 612 -39.58 -11.52 -8.17
CA ASP A 612 -40.99 -11.81 -8.43
C ASP A 612 -41.64 -12.61 -7.29
N GLY A 613 -42.94 -12.92 -7.41
CA GLY A 613 -43.64 -13.85 -6.52
C GLY A 613 -43.87 -13.34 -5.09
N PHE A 614 -43.83 -14.25 -4.11
CA PHE A 614 -44.03 -13.88 -2.70
C PHE A 614 -43.01 -12.84 -2.20
N VAL A 615 -41.78 -12.85 -2.73
CA VAL A 615 -40.71 -11.94 -2.28
C VAL A 615 -41.08 -10.48 -2.53
N LEU A 616 -41.64 -10.15 -3.71
CA LEU A 616 -42.17 -8.80 -4.00
C LEU A 616 -43.29 -8.39 -3.03
N ASN A 617 -44.19 -9.31 -2.71
CA ASN A 617 -45.33 -9.06 -1.83
C ASN A 617 -44.90 -8.82 -0.37
N TYR A 618 -43.77 -9.40 0.06
CA TYR A 618 -43.19 -9.17 1.39
C TYR A 618 -42.24 -7.97 1.41
N CYS A 619 -41.57 -7.66 0.30
CA CYS A 619 -40.70 -6.47 0.14
C CYS A 619 -41.49 -5.17 0.39
N ALA A 620 -42.65 -5.02 -0.26
CA ALA A 620 -43.52 -3.82 -0.14
C ALA A 620 -44.28 -3.70 1.20
N VAL A 621 -44.21 -4.71 2.08
CA VAL A 621 -44.89 -4.69 3.39
C VAL A 621 -43.92 -4.31 4.52
N PHE A 622 -42.61 -4.44 4.30
CA PHE A 622 -41.59 -4.24 5.33
C PHE A 622 -40.39 -3.36 4.91
N GLY A 623 -40.13 -3.18 3.62
CA GLY A 623 -39.00 -2.41 3.06
C GLY A 623 -39.41 -1.03 2.52
N ALA A 624 -38.49 -0.38 1.80
CA ALA A 624 -38.72 0.90 1.15
C ALA A 624 -39.48 0.73 -0.18
N ASP A 625 -40.60 1.43 -0.33
CA ASP A 625 -41.59 1.16 -1.39
C ASP A 625 -41.02 1.39 -2.81
N LEU A 626 -40.04 2.27 -2.95
CA LEU A 626 -39.49 2.69 -4.25
C LEU A 626 -38.49 1.66 -4.79
N GLU A 627 -37.53 1.23 -3.98
CA GLU A 627 -36.48 0.29 -4.32
C GLU A 627 -37.06 -1.10 -4.62
N CYS A 628 -38.02 -1.55 -3.80
CA CYS A 628 -38.76 -2.79 -4.05
C CYS A 628 -39.56 -2.72 -5.38
N SER A 629 -40.12 -1.55 -5.71
CA SER A 629 -40.81 -1.31 -6.99
C SER A 629 -39.84 -1.38 -8.17
N GLU A 630 -38.67 -0.75 -8.07
CA GLU A 630 -37.65 -0.78 -9.12
C GLU A 630 -37.04 -2.16 -9.31
N MET A 631 -36.88 -2.97 -8.26
CA MET A 631 -36.40 -4.35 -8.37
C MET A 631 -37.43 -5.34 -8.92
N ASN A 632 -38.68 -4.93 -9.14
CA ASN A 632 -39.68 -5.81 -9.75
C ASN A 632 -39.24 -6.22 -11.16
N LYS A 633 -39.33 -7.52 -11.48
CA LYS A 633 -39.01 -8.07 -12.80
C LYS A 633 -39.71 -7.37 -13.97
N SER A 634 -40.87 -6.76 -13.74
CA SER A 634 -41.63 -6.02 -14.76
C SER A 634 -41.44 -4.50 -14.69
N SER A 635 -40.51 -4.00 -13.85
CA SER A 635 -40.25 -2.57 -13.72
C SER A 635 -39.56 -2.02 -14.97
N GLU A 636 -39.79 -0.73 -15.23
CA GLU A 636 -39.06 -0.02 -16.28
C GLU A 636 -37.55 -0.01 -16.02
N PHE A 637 -37.15 0.10 -14.74
CA PHE A 637 -35.75 0.03 -14.33
C PHE A 637 -35.06 -1.26 -14.78
N ILE A 638 -35.60 -2.44 -14.44
CA ILE A 638 -35.00 -3.74 -14.78
C ILE A 638 -35.00 -3.98 -16.29
N LEU A 639 -36.07 -3.57 -16.98
CA LEU A 639 -36.15 -3.70 -18.44
C LEU A 639 -35.08 -2.83 -19.13
N ASN A 640 -34.92 -1.58 -18.68
CA ASN A 640 -33.88 -0.68 -19.21
C ASN A 640 -32.48 -1.19 -18.85
N LEU A 641 -32.26 -1.67 -17.63
CA LEU A 641 -30.97 -2.19 -17.17
C LEU A 641 -30.50 -3.38 -18.03
N ASN A 642 -31.42 -4.26 -18.45
CA ASN A 642 -31.13 -5.43 -19.28
C ASN A 642 -31.17 -5.14 -20.79
N SER A 643 -31.54 -3.93 -21.21
CA SER A 643 -31.54 -3.54 -22.62
C SER A 643 -30.16 -3.11 -23.15
N VAL A 644 -29.23 -2.81 -22.24
CA VAL A 644 -27.88 -2.35 -22.56
C VAL A 644 -26.90 -3.52 -22.43
N PRO A 645 -25.95 -3.68 -23.38
CA PRO A 645 -24.88 -4.67 -23.26
C PRO A 645 -24.04 -4.48 -21.99
N LEU A 646 -23.42 -5.57 -21.52
CA LEU A 646 -22.43 -5.51 -20.45
C LEU A 646 -21.14 -4.81 -20.90
N PRO A 647 -20.39 -4.21 -19.97
CA PRO A 647 -19.08 -3.62 -20.24
C PRO A 647 -18.05 -4.66 -20.68
N ASP A 648 -16.97 -4.22 -21.36
CA ASP A 648 -15.88 -5.09 -21.80
C ASP A 648 -14.82 -5.29 -20.70
N ILE A 649 -15.29 -5.71 -19.52
CA ILE A 649 -14.44 -6.03 -18.35
C ILE A 649 -14.86 -7.38 -17.75
N PRO A 650 -13.98 -8.07 -17.01
CA PRO A 650 -14.34 -9.32 -16.34
C PRO A 650 -15.47 -9.14 -15.31
N ILE A 651 -16.55 -9.91 -15.48
CA ILE A 651 -17.68 -9.97 -14.54
C ILE A 651 -17.87 -11.42 -14.09
N TYR A 652 -17.70 -11.68 -12.80
CA TYR A 652 -17.94 -12.97 -12.16
C TYR A 652 -19.25 -12.92 -11.38
N ASN A 653 -20.21 -13.77 -11.73
CA ASN A 653 -21.56 -13.76 -11.15
C ASN A 653 -21.86 -15.04 -10.38
N LEU A 654 -21.86 -14.96 -9.06
CA LEU A 654 -22.15 -16.07 -8.15
C LEU A 654 -23.68 -16.20 -7.98
N VAL A 655 -24.23 -17.28 -8.52
CA VAL A 655 -25.65 -17.61 -8.51
C VAL A 655 -25.94 -18.65 -7.43
N GLY A 656 -26.70 -18.24 -6.41
CA GLY A 656 -27.11 -19.15 -5.35
C GLY A 656 -28.22 -20.11 -5.79
N VAL A 657 -28.07 -21.38 -5.42
CA VAL A 657 -29.01 -22.48 -5.72
C VAL A 657 -29.17 -23.40 -4.50
N GLY A 658 -30.19 -24.27 -4.51
CA GLY A 658 -30.46 -25.22 -3.43
C GLY A 658 -31.65 -24.83 -2.53
N CYS A 659 -32.25 -23.67 -2.76
CA CYS A 659 -33.50 -23.26 -2.13
C CYS A 659 -34.63 -23.27 -3.17
N PHE A 660 -35.56 -24.23 -3.07
CA PHE A 660 -36.67 -24.35 -4.01
C PHE A 660 -37.94 -23.66 -3.48
N TRP A 661 -38.49 -22.69 -4.22
CA TRP A 661 -39.78 -22.07 -3.92
C TRP A 661 -40.54 -21.71 -5.19
N GLU A 662 -41.88 -21.75 -5.11
CA GLU A 662 -42.78 -21.38 -6.22
C GLU A 662 -42.42 -22.02 -7.58
N GLY A 663 -41.91 -23.26 -7.55
CA GLY A 663 -41.57 -24.00 -8.77
C GLY A 663 -40.21 -23.67 -9.39
N SER A 664 -39.36 -22.86 -8.73
CA SER A 664 -38.01 -22.52 -9.20
C SER A 664 -36.97 -22.67 -8.08
N ASP A 665 -35.74 -22.96 -8.47
CA ASP A 665 -34.58 -22.97 -7.57
C ASP A 665 -33.94 -21.57 -7.46
N GLY A 666 -33.19 -21.32 -6.39
CA GLY A 666 -32.47 -20.07 -6.12
C GLY A 666 -31.87 -20.02 -4.72
N ASP A 667 -31.71 -18.82 -4.17
CA ASP A 667 -31.06 -18.56 -2.86
C ASP A 667 -32.02 -18.22 -1.70
N GLY A 668 -33.32 -18.35 -1.93
CA GLY A 668 -34.39 -18.03 -0.98
C GLY A 668 -35.00 -16.63 -1.15
N ILE A 669 -34.33 -15.74 -1.89
CA ILE A 669 -34.82 -14.39 -2.24
C ILE A 669 -34.86 -14.20 -3.76
N VAL A 670 -33.79 -14.60 -4.45
CA VAL A 670 -33.60 -14.43 -5.89
C VAL A 670 -33.57 -15.79 -6.57
N LYS A 671 -34.50 -16.01 -7.50
CA LYS A 671 -34.55 -17.22 -8.32
C LYS A 671 -33.28 -17.29 -9.18
N SER A 672 -32.70 -18.47 -9.34
CA SER A 672 -31.52 -18.71 -10.19
C SER A 672 -31.70 -18.21 -11.63
N SER A 673 -32.91 -18.34 -12.18
CA SER A 673 -33.29 -17.82 -13.50
C SER A 673 -33.32 -16.29 -13.59
N SER A 674 -33.44 -15.60 -12.44
CA SER A 674 -33.27 -14.14 -12.37
C SER A 674 -31.83 -13.75 -12.07
N ALA A 675 -31.13 -14.53 -11.24
CA ALA A 675 -29.77 -14.24 -10.82
C ALA A 675 -28.71 -14.43 -11.92
N TYR A 676 -28.95 -15.34 -12.86
CA TYR A 676 -28.10 -15.48 -14.05
C TYR A 676 -27.92 -14.14 -14.77
N LEU A 677 -26.74 -13.91 -15.35
CA LEU A 677 -26.43 -12.72 -16.12
C LEU A 677 -25.73 -13.09 -17.44
N ASP A 678 -26.37 -12.80 -18.56
CA ASP A 678 -25.82 -13.13 -19.87
C ASP A 678 -24.58 -12.28 -20.19
N GLY A 679 -23.52 -12.91 -20.69
CA GLY A 679 -22.22 -12.25 -20.92
C GLY A 679 -21.28 -12.22 -19.70
N ALA A 680 -21.72 -12.62 -18.51
CA ALA A 680 -20.86 -12.79 -17.33
C ALA A 680 -20.42 -14.26 -17.13
N GLU A 681 -19.32 -14.49 -16.40
CA GLU A 681 -18.95 -15.82 -15.92
C GLU A 681 -19.86 -16.22 -14.76
N ASN A 682 -20.87 -17.04 -15.04
CA ASN A 682 -21.84 -17.48 -14.03
C ASN A 682 -21.32 -18.70 -13.25
N ILE A 683 -21.16 -18.55 -11.94
CA ILE A 683 -20.65 -19.56 -11.01
C ILE A 683 -21.78 -19.96 -10.06
N TYR A 684 -22.19 -21.22 -10.08
CA TYR A 684 -23.30 -21.70 -9.25
C TYR A 684 -22.79 -22.18 -7.89
N VAL A 685 -23.38 -21.68 -6.80
CA VAL A 685 -23.03 -22.05 -5.42
C VAL A 685 -24.23 -22.63 -4.69
N ASN A 686 -24.05 -23.80 -4.07
CA ASN A 686 -25.11 -24.52 -3.39
C ASN A 686 -25.27 -24.07 -1.94
N GLY A 687 -26.50 -23.87 -1.49
CA GLY A 687 -26.85 -23.58 -0.11
C GLY A 687 -28.15 -24.23 0.33
N THR A 688 -28.62 -23.84 1.51
CA THR A 688 -29.86 -24.34 2.11
C THR A 688 -30.68 -23.18 2.67
N CYS A 689 -32.01 -23.28 2.63
CA CYS A 689 -32.89 -22.27 3.20
C CYS A 689 -33.71 -22.87 4.33
N ASN A 690 -33.79 -22.13 5.44
CA ASN A 690 -34.72 -22.39 6.52
C ASN A 690 -35.83 -21.33 6.50
N LEU A 691 -36.97 -21.58 7.15
CA LEU A 691 -38.19 -20.74 7.12
C LEU A 691 -37.99 -19.25 7.48
N VAL A 692 -36.87 -18.88 8.10
CA VAL A 692 -36.57 -17.51 8.58
C VAL A 692 -35.12 -17.07 8.29
N ASP A 693 -34.30 -17.93 7.68
CA ASP A 693 -32.87 -17.68 7.43
C ASP A 693 -32.54 -18.09 5.99
N PHE A 694 -32.38 -17.09 5.13
CA PHE A 694 -32.22 -17.27 3.68
C PHE A 694 -30.75 -17.42 3.33
N PHE A 695 -30.44 -18.37 2.44
CA PHE A 695 -29.09 -18.56 1.92
C PHE A 695 -28.54 -17.25 1.34
N HIS A 696 -29.38 -16.47 0.65
CA HIS A 696 -29.08 -15.16 0.09
C HIS A 696 -28.24 -14.24 1.01
N VAL A 697 -28.61 -14.10 2.29
CA VAL A 697 -27.90 -13.22 3.24
C VAL A 697 -26.60 -13.87 3.71
N ARG A 698 -26.59 -15.19 3.85
CA ARG A 698 -25.42 -15.95 4.34
C ARG A 698 -24.28 -16.04 3.32
N MET A 699 -24.55 -15.79 2.04
CA MET A 699 -23.55 -15.84 0.97
C MET A 699 -22.35 -14.90 1.20
N VAL A 700 -22.54 -13.79 1.92
CA VAL A 700 -21.48 -12.81 2.21
C VAL A 700 -20.79 -13.02 3.57
N HIS A 701 -21.06 -14.13 4.26
CA HIS A 701 -20.48 -14.43 5.57
C HIS A 701 -19.47 -15.59 5.48
N PRO A 702 -18.15 -15.30 5.49
CA PRO A 702 -17.11 -16.33 5.35
C PRO A 702 -17.15 -17.42 6.42
N SER A 703 -17.66 -17.11 7.62
CA SER A 703 -17.82 -18.07 8.71
C SER A 703 -18.92 -19.11 8.45
N LEU A 704 -19.89 -18.78 7.59
CA LEU A 704 -21.01 -19.65 7.23
C LEU A 704 -20.78 -20.34 5.88
N HIS A 705 -20.15 -19.63 4.93
CA HIS A 705 -19.88 -20.09 3.57
C HIS A 705 -18.44 -19.75 3.14
N PRO A 706 -17.43 -20.43 3.71
CA PRO A 706 -16.02 -20.21 3.38
C PRO A 706 -15.71 -20.52 1.91
N GLU A 707 -16.45 -21.42 1.27
CA GLU A 707 -16.32 -21.73 -0.15
C GLU A 707 -16.65 -20.53 -1.05
N ILE A 708 -17.66 -19.73 -0.69
CA ILE A 708 -18.02 -18.53 -1.44
C ILE A 708 -16.94 -17.47 -1.26
N TYR A 709 -16.46 -17.28 -0.03
CA TYR A 709 -15.33 -16.39 0.26
C TYR A 709 -14.09 -16.75 -0.57
N ASN A 710 -13.71 -18.02 -0.63
CA ASN A 710 -12.55 -18.46 -1.40
C ASN A 710 -12.70 -18.18 -2.90
N ILE A 711 -13.90 -18.36 -3.47
CA ILE A 711 -14.18 -17.99 -4.87
C ILE A 711 -14.03 -16.49 -5.05
N VAL A 712 -14.61 -15.67 -4.17
CA VAL A 712 -14.51 -14.21 -4.25
C VAL A 712 -13.04 -13.79 -4.20
N LYS A 713 -12.26 -14.31 -3.25
CA LYS A 713 -10.82 -14.05 -3.11
C LYS A 713 -10.05 -14.41 -4.38
N GLU A 714 -10.28 -15.60 -4.94
CA GLU A 714 -9.63 -16.01 -6.19
C GLU A 714 -9.94 -15.07 -7.35
N LYS A 715 -11.17 -14.53 -7.43
CA LYS A 715 -11.60 -13.66 -8.52
C LYS A 715 -11.12 -12.22 -8.37
N ILE A 716 -10.95 -11.73 -7.14
CA ILE A 716 -10.43 -10.37 -6.90
C ILE A 716 -8.89 -10.32 -7.01
N GLU A 717 -8.17 -11.40 -6.66
CA GLU A 717 -6.72 -11.46 -6.79
C GLU A 717 -6.24 -11.10 -8.22
N ILE A 718 -5.20 -10.27 -8.28
CA ILE A 718 -4.52 -9.91 -9.52
C ILE A 718 -3.31 -10.84 -9.64
N LYS A 719 -3.24 -11.65 -10.70
CA LYS A 719 -2.18 -12.67 -10.89
C LYS A 719 -0.81 -12.09 -11.27
N GLU A 720 -0.62 -10.77 -11.21
CA GLU A 720 0.66 -10.15 -11.53
C GLU A 720 1.55 -10.08 -10.29
N VAL A 721 2.56 -10.95 -10.34
CA VAL A 721 3.62 -11.10 -9.35
C VAL A 721 4.46 -9.82 -9.35
N TYR A 722 4.38 -9.03 -8.28
CA TYR A 722 5.45 -8.09 -7.97
C TYR A 722 6.64 -8.90 -7.46
N THR A 723 7.58 -9.22 -8.35
CA THR A 723 8.94 -9.58 -7.91
C THR A 723 9.58 -8.28 -7.46
N SER A 724 9.83 -8.15 -6.16
CA SER A 724 10.74 -7.11 -5.66
C SER A 724 12.05 -7.20 -6.43
N VAL A 725 12.43 -6.10 -7.08
CA VAL A 725 13.79 -5.97 -7.61
C VAL A 725 14.69 -5.85 -6.38
N ALA A 726 15.58 -6.83 -6.25
CA ALA A 726 16.56 -6.98 -5.18
C ALA A 726 17.59 -5.84 -5.15
#